data_AF-A0A139AKH6-F1
#
_entry.id   AF-A0A139AKH6-F1
#
_cell.length_a   1.000
_cell.length_b   1.000
_cell.length_c   1.000
_cell.angle_alpha   90.00
_cell.angle_beta   90.00
_cell.angle_gamma   90.00
#
_symmetry.space_group_name_H-M   'P 1'
#
loop_
_entity.id
_entity.type
_entity.pdbx_description
1 polymer ?
#
loop_
_entity_poly.entity_id
_entity_poly.type
_entity_poly.pdbx_seq_one_letter_code
_entity_poly.pdbx_strand_id
1 'polypeptide(L)'
;MLLHREIASSLLALSLLAGASAIDVIRVYQPFVNPVPLPNETWWAWNTAAAEFNQTYAGKWGVEILTGSYGDIAKWAATGDPNRGFQIPDVIVTGGQLDDLKAAKTIIPLTSYLDDWATWRPDGDITKDIARASTFPFFLDDEWWGLPVNLDLRPFMYRVDLYQKYLGKTTPPQSWDELVANSLTIQALAKQQDNKDYYGFVVPYNSTDWAVLQWFSPVWLSWGASVATSKCECAINSPAFRGAVKFWTDLWLDESRRIAPYTGNMTYGDYMNMFGDGKVIHWNDGSWGKAFWGNGWLTKLYPCNYDFSAPSATNFSTDRFHIAMMKNPRGPRLRASFMGGSAVAIPSRSTNKDAAMAFIRIFVDPAKFHMQKWVKDGGDVASYMSLQSTQDTRDPALSAKLCQAPYSYPETYPRGFSEYPQLYDQGILPNVLQQVITKNLTVEAATDEACVRMNAIMYPTPEPIAIRSPVGLAIMIITAVLQATCIALVGVLWYLRDQPAIKAIDFNMSATVLIGCAVFLFNTYTYMGPLNLPGCRSSVFLLTLGSGLTLGPCLAKLYRIWTVFESVGIVKANLGPLAMFGIVGGITGIEVALAIIWTAVDPPVFVKTTLPSGARTQICRSANENIDSGFFWAIIAYNVILVLAGLGLAWLSRNAYDRFNESREIGIGFVNVLFLGLVWVLMSIATLTPDFQFWIRAAFQMSMVLALLATLYLPRILKALSSKNGGKDPDFDFSHSRKGQTSQGGSSSTIAFKKQQLEKVKTTELLRAECSVLRTSVLGLKRWSTRKINYLPTLGVIVMDPDSKRGYLGEIYRAGEGTQIIKVKSSSGKEEDNPTYCLTVPASGAQKRTQIFLQFSQPMQASEWESWLIARGVPGAGIAGATSGVFDGNGMRAAKSGALVDESVLGVQEGTSPAMSASAIVPK
;
A
#
# COMPACT_ATOMS: atom_id res chain seq x y z
N MET A 1 46.99 35.36 -24.08
CA MET A 1 45.82 34.52 -23.79
C MET A 1 45.88 33.14 -24.48
N LEU A 2 46.37 33.03 -25.73
CA LEU A 2 46.58 31.72 -26.38
C LEU A 2 47.77 30.91 -25.81
N LEU A 3 48.84 31.58 -25.36
CA LEU A 3 50.06 30.92 -24.85
C LEU A 3 49.87 30.13 -23.53
N HIS A 4 48.92 30.52 -22.68
CA HIS A 4 48.68 29.83 -21.40
C HIS A 4 47.86 28.53 -21.54
N ARG A 5 47.06 28.41 -22.61
CA ARG A 5 46.28 27.19 -22.89
C ARG A 5 47.18 26.05 -23.40
N GLU A 6 48.20 26.37 -24.19
CA GLU A 6 49.12 25.35 -24.70
C GLU A 6 50.08 24.85 -23.61
N ILE A 7 50.57 25.71 -22.71
CA ILE A 7 51.49 25.31 -21.65
C ILE A 7 50.82 24.36 -20.63
N ALA A 8 49.54 24.55 -20.30
CA ALA A 8 48.79 23.64 -19.43
C ALA A 8 48.54 22.26 -20.10
N SER A 9 48.34 22.26 -21.42
CA SER A 9 48.14 21.04 -22.21
C SER A 9 49.45 20.23 -22.36
N SER A 10 50.59 20.92 -22.46
CA SER A 10 51.92 20.30 -22.57
C SER A 10 52.47 19.79 -21.25
N LEU A 11 52.11 20.39 -20.11
CA LEU A 11 52.49 19.90 -18.78
C LEU A 11 51.77 18.59 -18.40
N LEU A 12 50.53 18.39 -18.87
CA LEU A 12 49.81 17.11 -18.75
C LEU A 12 50.43 16.00 -19.62
N ALA A 13 51.00 16.37 -20.78
CA ALA A 13 51.65 15.42 -21.68
C ALA A 13 52.99 14.89 -21.12
N LEU A 14 53.72 15.70 -20.32
CA LEU A 14 54.99 15.27 -19.72
C LEU A 14 54.83 14.36 -18.48
N SER A 15 53.67 14.36 -17.81
CA SER A 15 53.38 13.42 -16.72
C SER A 15 53.02 12.00 -17.18
N LEU A 16 52.81 11.79 -18.49
CA LEU A 16 52.41 10.49 -19.05
C LEU A 16 53.60 9.55 -19.39
N LEU A 17 54.84 9.97 -19.16
CA LEU A 17 56.06 9.19 -19.45
C LEU A 17 56.77 8.63 -18.21
N ALA A 18 56.25 8.86 -17.01
CA ALA A 18 56.64 8.13 -15.81
C ALA A 18 55.51 7.16 -15.45
N GLY A 19 55.80 5.86 -15.37
CA GLY A 19 54.83 4.85 -14.97
C GLY A 19 54.21 5.17 -13.61
N ALA A 20 53.03 5.77 -13.62
CA ALA A 20 52.21 6.03 -12.46
C ALA A 20 50.82 5.45 -12.74
N SER A 21 50.30 4.68 -11.79
CA SER A 21 48.91 4.22 -11.75
C SER A 21 47.95 5.34 -12.16
N ALA A 22 46.93 5.03 -12.96
CA ALA A 22 45.91 5.99 -13.36
C ALA A 22 45.36 6.72 -12.11
N ILE A 23 45.62 8.02 -12.01
CA ILE A 23 45.14 8.86 -10.91
C ILE A 23 43.64 9.05 -11.09
N ASP A 24 42.85 8.81 -10.04
CA ASP A 24 41.41 9.08 -10.08
C ASP A 24 41.18 10.61 -10.14
N VAL A 25 40.67 11.09 -11.26
CA VAL A 25 40.32 12.50 -11.46
C VAL A 25 38.84 12.71 -11.15
N ILE A 26 38.57 13.46 -10.07
CA ILE A 26 37.21 13.86 -9.69
C ILE A 26 36.74 15.06 -10.50
N ARG A 27 35.45 15.10 -10.82
CA ARG A 27 34.81 16.15 -11.63
C ARG A 27 33.86 16.97 -10.79
N VAL A 28 34.15 18.27 -10.70
CA VAL A 28 33.36 19.25 -9.94
C VAL A 28 32.58 20.10 -10.91
N TYR A 29 31.26 20.09 -10.83
CA TYR A 29 30.39 20.88 -11.71
C TYR A 29 29.83 22.08 -10.97
N GLN A 30 30.07 23.27 -11.51
CA GLN A 30 29.53 24.53 -11.01
C GLN A 30 28.69 25.26 -12.07
N PRO A 31 27.73 26.12 -11.68
CA PRO A 31 26.79 26.69 -12.62
C PRO A 31 27.42 27.83 -13.43
N PHE A 32 27.05 27.98 -14.71
CA PHE A 32 27.28 29.21 -15.46
C PHE A 32 26.21 30.26 -15.12
N VAL A 33 26.60 31.52 -14.95
CA VAL A 33 25.69 32.68 -14.97
C VAL A 33 25.82 33.33 -16.35
N ASN A 34 24.81 33.23 -17.22
CA ASN A 34 24.83 33.73 -18.61
C ASN A 34 23.67 34.74 -18.82
N PRO A 35 23.72 35.72 -19.75
CA PRO A 35 24.49 35.73 -21.00
C PRO A 35 25.80 36.53 -20.97
N VAL A 36 26.24 37.06 -19.82
CA VAL A 36 27.51 37.80 -19.75
C VAL A 36 28.61 36.83 -19.30
N PRO A 37 29.66 36.59 -20.11
CA PRO A 37 30.87 36.01 -19.57
C PRO A 37 31.43 37.05 -18.61
N LEU A 38 31.23 36.84 -17.32
CA LEU A 38 32.06 37.45 -16.31
C LEU A 38 33.18 36.45 -16.03
N PRO A 39 34.30 36.54 -16.77
CA PRO A 39 35.51 35.94 -16.26
C PRO A 39 35.78 36.65 -14.92
N ASN A 40 35.85 35.86 -13.84
CA ASN A 40 36.57 36.16 -12.60
C ASN A 40 35.78 36.71 -11.40
N GLU A 41 34.77 36.00 -10.90
CA GLU A 41 34.37 36.19 -9.48
C GLU A 41 34.50 34.89 -8.67
N THR A 42 33.85 33.80 -9.09
CA THR A 42 33.90 32.51 -8.37
C THR A 42 34.87 31.47 -8.98
N TRP A 43 35.14 31.59 -10.29
CA TRP A 43 36.02 30.68 -11.04
C TRP A 43 37.43 30.58 -10.43
N TRP A 44 37.93 31.70 -9.92
CA TRP A 44 39.24 31.76 -9.30
C TRP A 44 39.30 30.92 -8.02
N ALA A 45 38.25 30.95 -7.19
CA ALA A 45 38.20 30.20 -5.94
C ALA A 45 38.19 28.69 -6.21
N TRP A 46 37.40 28.24 -7.20
CA TRP A 46 37.38 26.84 -7.62
C TRP A 46 38.75 26.35 -8.11
N ASN A 47 39.42 27.11 -8.98
CA ASN A 47 40.71 26.71 -9.53
C ASN A 47 41.84 26.74 -8.49
N THR A 48 41.76 27.64 -7.51
CA THR A 48 42.79 27.73 -6.47
C THR A 48 42.60 26.60 -5.45
N ALA A 49 41.36 26.25 -5.11
CA ALA A 49 41.05 25.05 -4.33
C ALA A 49 41.46 23.77 -5.08
N ALA A 50 41.26 23.72 -6.40
CA ALA A 50 41.73 22.63 -7.25
C ALA A 50 43.26 22.49 -7.25
N ALA A 51 43.99 23.60 -7.30
CA ALA A 51 45.44 23.59 -7.21
C ALA A 51 45.93 23.08 -5.84
N GLU A 52 45.31 23.52 -4.73
CA GLU A 52 45.63 23.01 -3.39
C GLU A 52 45.31 21.52 -3.27
N PHE A 53 44.17 21.07 -3.79
CA PHE A 53 43.78 19.65 -3.81
C PHE A 53 44.80 18.80 -4.57
N ASN A 54 45.15 19.19 -5.80
CA ASN A 54 46.12 18.48 -6.63
C ASN A 54 47.52 18.42 -5.99
N GLN A 55 47.90 19.44 -5.21
CA GLN A 55 49.15 19.44 -4.46
C GLN A 55 49.08 18.54 -3.21
N THR A 56 47.98 18.63 -2.45
CA THR A 56 47.78 17.89 -1.20
C THR A 56 47.65 16.39 -1.44
N TYR A 57 47.02 16.00 -2.54
CA TYR A 57 46.77 14.60 -2.92
C TYR A 57 47.58 14.16 -4.15
N ALA A 58 48.74 14.80 -4.39
CA ALA A 58 49.61 14.50 -5.51
C ALA A 58 49.93 13.00 -5.62
N GLY A 59 49.72 12.42 -6.80
CA GLY A 59 49.93 10.98 -7.05
C GLY A 59 48.82 10.07 -6.53
N LYS A 60 47.79 10.60 -5.86
CA LYS A 60 46.61 9.84 -5.39
C LYS A 60 45.34 10.25 -6.14
N TRP A 61 44.98 11.54 -6.11
CA TRP A 61 43.76 12.08 -6.72
C TRP A 61 44.03 13.35 -7.50
N GLY A 62 43.22 13.62 -8.52
CA GLY A 62 43.22 14.87 -9.28
C GLY A 62 41.82 15.47 -9.36
N VAL A 63 41.69 16.74 -9.74
CA VAL A 63 40.38 17.40 -9.92
C VAL A 63 40.27 18.19 -11.23
N GLU A 64 39.11 18.08 -11.87
CA GLU A 64 38.71 18.87 -13.04
C GLU A 64 37.47 19.72 -12.67
N ILE A 65 37.56 21.04 -12.89
CA ILE A 65 36.44 21.97 -12.70
C ILE A 65 35.69 22.13 -14.02
N LEU A 66 34.40 21.82 -13.99
CA LEU A 66 33.47 21.84 -15.11
C LEU A 66 32.29 22.75 -14.82
N THR A 67 31.55 23.04 -15.88
CA THR A 67 30.50 24.06 -15.85
C THR A 67 29.27 23.62 -16.64
N GLY A 68 28.09 23.92 -16.11
CA GLY A 68 26.80 23.62 -16.73
C GLY A 68 25.71 24.59 -16.23
N SER A 69 24.47 24.48 -16.70
CA SER A 69 23.35 25.17 -16.03
C SER A 69 22.95 24.41 -14.76
N TYR A 70 22.28 25.06 -13.79
CA TYR A 70 21.76 24.36 -12.60
C TYR A 70 20.88 23.15 -13.00
N GLY A 71 19.98 23.33 -13.97
CA GLY A 71 19.09 22.26 -14.44
C GLY A 71 19.83 21.11 -15.12
N ASP A 72 20.90 21.39 -15.87
CA ASP A 72 21.70 20.34 -16.51
C ASP A 72 22.51 19.56 -15.47
N ILE A 73 23.15 20.25 -14.52
CA ILE A 73 23.94 19.63 -13.45
C ILE A 73 23.06 18.68 -12.62
N ALA A 74 21.84 19.10 -12.26
CA ALA A 74 20.89 18.26 -11.54
C ALA A 74 20.51 16.99 -12.33
N LYS A 75 20.31 17.10 -13.65
CA LYS A 75 20.06 15.93 -14.53
C LYS A 75 21.28 15.02 -14.61
N TRP A 76 22.47 15.59 -14.79
CA TRP A 76 23.72 14.84 -14.92
C TRP A 76 24.10 14.08 -13.64
N ALA A 77 23.69 14.55 -12.47
CA ALA A 77 23.83 13.78 -11.22
C ALA A 77 23.15 12.40 -11.31
N ALA A 78 22.05 12.30 -12.07
CA ALA A 78 21.32 11.05 -12.29
C ALA A 78 21.82 10.28 -13.52
N THR A 79 22.00 10.96 -14.66
CA THR A 79 22.22 10.33 -15.98
C THR A 79 23.64 10.40 -16.51
N GLY A 80 24.48 11.24 -15.91
CA GLY A 80 25.80 11.61 -16.42
C GLY A 80 25.74 12.72 -17.47
N ASP A 81 26.89 13.38 -17.69
CA ASP A 81 27.05 14.46 -18.67
C ASP A 81 27.17 13.87 -20.09
N PRO A 82 26.20 14.11 -21.00
CA PRO A 82 26.23 13.57 -22.36
C PRO A 82 27.42 14.08 -23.17
N ASN A 83 27.96 15.27 -22.86
CA ASN A 83 29.12 15.83 -23.54
C ASN A 83 30.44 15.15 -23.13
N ARG A 84 30.40 14.32 -22.08
CA ARG A 84 31.54 13.60 -21.52
C ARG A 84 31.31 12.09 -21.50
N GLY A 85 30.51 11.58 -22.44
CA GLY A 85 30.23 10.14 -22.54
C GLY A 85 29.43 9.60 -21.36
N PHE A 86 28.50 10.40 -20.82
CA PHE A 86 27.64 10.07 -19.68
C PHE A 86 28.41 9.77 -18.39
N GLN A 87 29.57 10.41 -18.20
CA GLN A 87 30.30 10.36 -16.94
C GLN A 87 29.52 11.07 -15.83
N ILE A 88 29.43 10.43 -14.66
CA ILE A 88 28.73 10.98 -13.49
C ILE A 88 29.59 12.07 -12.82
N PRO A 89 29.01 13.23 -12.46
CA PRO A 89 29.69 14.23 -11.62
C PRO A 89 30.10 13.66 -10.25
N ASP A 90 31.25 14.10 -9.72
CA ASP A 90 31.70 13.70 -8.38
C ASP A 90 31.30 14.72 -7.31
N VAL A 91 31.32 16.00 -7.67
CA VAL A 91 30.79 17.10 -6.86
C VAL A 91 29.90 17.96 -7.75
N ILE A 92 28.75 18.35 -7.23
CA ILE A 92 27.83 19.26 -7.89
C ILE A 92 27.54 20.46 -7.00
N VAL A 93 27.42 21.64 -7.61
CA VAL A 93 26.79 22.79 -6.97
C VAL A 93 25.29 22.72 -7.24
N THR A 94 24.52 22.66 -6.17
CA THR A 94 23.06 22.69 -6.19
C THR A 94 22.55 23.94 -5.47
N GLY A 95 21.24 24.19 -5.54
CA GLY A 95 20.56 25.27 -4.83
C GLY A 95 19.17 24.80 -4.42
N GLY A 96 18.12 25.51 -4.85
CA GLY A 96 16.73 25.16 -4.56
C GLY A 96 16.21 23.81 -5.14
N GLN A 97 17.08 23.00 -5.74
CA GLN A 97 16.77 21.66 -6.30
C GLN A 97 17.25 20.51 -5.39
N LEU A 98 17.84 20.81 -4.23
CA LEU A 98 18.45 19.80 -3.37
C LEU A 98 17.42 18.80 -2.81
N ASP A 99 16.20 19.27 -2.46
CA ASP A 99 15.09 18.39 -2.04
C ASP A 99 14.73 17.37 -3.13
N ASP A 100 14.74 17.79 -4.39
CA ASP A 100 14.42 16.92 -5.53
C ASP A 100 15.49 15.86 -5.72
N LEU A 101 16.76 16.25 -5.62
CA LEU A 101 17.89 15.34 -5.73
C LEU A 101 17.89 14.32 -4.59
N LYS A 102 17.54 14.75 -3.38
CA LYS A 102 17.35 13.87 -2.23
C LYS A 102 16.21 12.89 -2.46
N ALA A 103 15.03 13.37 -2.87
CA ALA A 103 13.86 12.53 -3.13
C ALA A 103 14.12 11.49 -4.24
N ALA A 104 14.86 11.89 -5.28
CA ALA A 104 15.29 11.03 -6.37
C ALA A 104 16.45 10.09 -5.99
N LYS A 105 17.01 10.22 -4.77
CA LYS A 105 18.18 9.47 -4.27
C LYS A 105 19.41 9.62 -5.17
N THR A 106 19.55 10.78 -5.81
CA THR A 106 20.66 11.09 -6.73
C THR A 106 21.84 11.74 -6.03
N ILE A 107 21.70 12.11 -4.75
CA ILE A 107 22.77 12.60 -3.86
C ILE A 107 22.83 11.77 -2.58
N ILE A 108 23.93 11.90 -1.83
CA ILE A 108 24.12 11.26 -0.52
C ILE A 108 24.07 12.28 0.63
N PRO A 109 23.66 11.85 1.84
CA PRO A 109 23.89 12.64 3.03
C PRO A 109 25.40 12.73 3.32
N LEU A 110 25.80 13.85 3.92
CA LEU A 110 27.17 14.24 4.22
C LEU A 110 27.47 14.23 5.73
N THR A 111 26.48 14.01 6.61
CA THR A 111 26.65 14.11 8.07
C THR A 111 27.73 13.18 8.61
N SER A 112 27.77 11.92 8.15
CA SER A 112 28.81 10.97 8.56
C SER A 112 30.22 11.41 8.16
N TYR A 113 30.34 12.21 7.09
CA TYR A 113 31.59 12.83 6.66
C TYR A 113 31.91 14.13 7.41
N LEU A 114 31.00 14.62 8.25
CA LEU A 114 31.22 15.78 9.13
C LEU A 114 31.57 15.33 10.55
N ASP A 115 31.21 14.12 10.96
CA ASP A 115 31.54 13.57 12.29
C ASP A 115 33.05 13.52 12.57
N ASP A 116 33.86 13.24 11.54
CA ASP A 116 35.32 13.24 11.62
C ASP A 116 35.96 14.59 11.27
N TRP A 117 35.18 15.65 11.04
CA TRP A 117 35.70 16.96 10.63
C TRP A 117 36.76 17.48 11.61
N ALA A 118 36.56 17.26 12.91
CA ALA A 118 37.50 17.65 13.97
C ALA A 118 38.89 17.00 13.84
N THR A 119 38.99 15.86 13.15
CA THR A 119 40.29 15.21 12.85
C THR A 119 41.07 15.97 11.78
N TRP A 120 40.37 16.68 10.91
CA TRP A 120 40.94 17.45 9.80
C TRP A 120 41.14 18.93 10.15
N ARG A 121 40.21 19.50 10.94
CA ARG A 121 40.27 20.87 11.48
C ARG A 121 40.06 20.84 13.00
N PRO A 122 41.14 20.85 13.80
CA PRO A 122 41.06 20.81 15.27
C PRO A 122 40.30 22.00 15.89
N ASP A 123 40.22 23.12 15.17
CA ASP A 123 39.69 24.40 15.64
C ASP A 123 38.15 24.45 15.71
N GLY A 124 37.46 23.35 15.36
CA GLY A 124 36.05 23.16 15.68
C GLY A 124 35.19 22.54 14.58
N ASP A 125 33.97 22.20 14.99
CA ASP A 125 32.88 21.68 14.17
C ASP A 125 32.35 22.77 13.21
N ILE A 126 32.58 22.59 11.90
CA ILE A 126 32.17 23.54 10.85
C ILE A 126 30.66 23.79 10.85
N THR A 127 29.85 22.81 11.29
CA THR A 127 28.39 22.95 11.28
C THR A 127 27.90 24.01 12.26
N LYS A 128 28.66 24.27 13.33
CA LYS A 128 28.38 25.34 14.31
C LYS A 128 28.70 26.73 13.78
N ASP A 129 29.54 26.83 12.76
CA ASP A 129 29.89 28.09 12.10
C ASP A 129 28.91 28.43 10.96
N ILE A 130 28.09 27.47 10.52
CA ILE A 130 27.07 27.72 9.49
C ILE A 130 25.97 28.60 10.07
N ALA A 131 25.68 29.72 9.41
CA ALA A 131 24.59 30.60 9.80
C ALA A 131 23.25 29.86 9.70
N ARG A 132 22.38 30.04 10.69
CA ARG A 132 21.05 29.40 10.76
C ARG A 132 20.23 29.55 9.47
N ALA A 133 20.35 30.70 8.82
CA ALA A 133 19.75 31.00 7.53
C ALA A 133 20.17 30.03 6.41
N SER A 134 21.44 29.62 6.40
CA SER A 134 22.04 28.72 5.42
C SER A 134 21.88 27.25 5.81
N THR A 135 21.53 26.92 7.05
CA THR A 135 21.26 25.54 7.49
C THR A 135 19.96 25.01 6.88
N PHE A 136 18.92 25.84 6.89
CA PHE A 136 17.55 25.41 6.62
C PHE A 136 17.35 24.74 5.24
N PRO A 137 17.94 25.23 4.13
CA PRO A 137 17.73 24.62 2.82
C PRO A 137 18.50 23.30 2.60
N PHE A 138 19.47 22.97 3.47
CA PHE A 138 20.45 21.91 3.20
C PHE A 138 20.59 20.87 4.32
N PHE A 139 19.99 21.13 5.49
CA PHE A 139 19.90 20.19 6.62
C PHE A 139 18.46 19.67 6.77
N LEU A 140 18.24 18.42 6.41
CA LEU A 140 16.92 17.81 6.22
C LEU A 140 16.90 16.38 6.77
N ASP A 141 15.83 16.02 7.49
CA ASP A 141 15.71 14.73 8.20
C ASP A 141 16.92 14.44 9.09
N ASP A 142 17.35 15.45 9.86
CA ASP A 142 18.52 15.42 10.75
C ASP A 142 19.86 15.10 10.06
N GLU A 143 19.92 15.26 8.73
CA GLU A 143 21.09 14.98 7.91
C GLU A 143 21.49 16.19 7.04
N TRP A 144 22.79 16.43 6.87
CA TRP A 144 23.31 17.38 5.89
C TRP A 144 23.29 16.76 4.49
N TRP A 145 22.55 17.35 3.55
CA TRP A 145 22.48 16.86 2.16
C TRP A 145 23.31 17.73 1.19
N GLY A 146 23.80 18.87 1.68
CA GLY A 146 24.77 19.71 0.99
C GLY A 146 25.41 20.68 1.97
N LEU A 147 26.65 21.11 1.68
CA LEU A 147 27.33 22.13 2.47
C LEU A 147 27.17 23.51 1.81
N PRO A 148 26.61 24.51 2.51
CA PRO A 148 26.31 25.80 1.93
C PRO A 148 27.59 26.56 1.56
N VAL A 149 27.57 27.23 0.40
CA VAL A 149 28.69 28.06 -0.08
C VAL A 149 28.34 29.55 -0.12
N ASN A 150 27.07 29.89 -0.24
CA ASN A 150 26.59 31.27 -0.22
C ASN A 150 25.12 31.33 0.20
N LEU A 151 24.70 32.50 0.70
CA LEU A 151 23.32 32.84 0.96
C LEU A 151 22.88 33.91 -0.06
N ASP A 152 21.92 33.55 -0.90
CA ASP A 152 21.39 34.41 -1.96
C ASP A 152 20.06 35.06 -1.51
N LEU A 153 19.98 36.38 -1.71
CA LEU A 153 18.81 37.21 -1.42
C LEU A 153 18.55 38.13 -2.61
N ARG A 154 17.31 38.61 -2.76
CA ARG A 154 16.92 39.52 -3.85
C ARG A 154 16.84 40.98 -3.38
N PRO A 155 17.95 41.75 -3.38
CA PRO A 155 17.96 43.15 -2.98
C PRO A 155 16.95 44.01 -3.76
N PHE A 156 16.32 44.96 -3.06
CA PHE A 156 15.50 46.01 -3.64
C PHE A 156 16.32 47.29 -3.73
N MET A 157 16.12 48.01 -4.82
CA MET A 157 16.86 49.21 -5.19
C MET A 157 15.90 50.29 -5.65
N TYR A 158 16.28 51.55 -5.48
CA TYR A 158 15.53 52.69 -5.99
C TYR A 158 16.43 53.84 -6.44
N ARG A 159 15.90 54.66 -7.35
CA ARG A 159 16.54 55.88 -7.87
C ARG A 159 16.40 57.05 -6.90
N VAL A 160 17.42 57.22 -6.03
CA VAL A 160 17.42 58.26 -4.99
C VAL A 160 17.51 59.68 -5.57
N ASP A 161 18.13 59.84 -6.74
CA ASP A 161 18.15 61.08 -7.51
C ASP A 161 16.76 61.53 -7.97
N LEU A 162 15.94 60.60 -8.49
CA LEU A 162 14.57 60.90 -8.90
C LEU A 162 13.67 61.24 -7.70
N TYR A 163 13.87 60.54 -6.58
CA TYR A 163 13.19 60.83 -5.32
C TYR A 163 13.50 62.24 -4.82
N GLN A 164 14.78 62.62 -4.80
CA GLN A 164 15.17 63.97 -4.38
C GLN A 164 14.65 65.04 -5.34
N LYS A 165 14.75 64.82 -6.66
CA LYS A 165 14.34 65.79 -7.68
C LYS A 165 12.83 66.07 -7.65
N TYR A 166 12.01 65.01 -7.62
CA TYR A 166 10.57 65.14 -7.82
C TYR A 166 9.76 65.10 -6.53
N LEU A 167 10.27 64.48 -5.47
CA LEU A 167 9.56 64.32 -4.20
C LEU A 167 10.20 65.14 -3.06
N GLY A 168 11.39 65.73 -3.28
CA GLY A 168 12.10 66.49 -2.26
C GLY A 168 12.56 65.66 -1.05
N LYS A 169 12.64 64.34 -1.20
CA LYS A 169 13.05 63.39 -0.14
C LYS A 169 14.06 62.39 -0.69
N THR A 170 14.95 61.90 0.15
CA THR A 170 15.89 60.81 -0.14
C THR A 170 15.52 59.50 0.56
N THR A 171 14.41 59.45 1.29
CA THR A 171 13.99 58.26 2.01
C THR A 171 13.26 57.28 1.10
N PRO A 172 13.57 55.97 1.16
CA PRO A 172 12.89 54.95 0.35
C PRO A 172 11.45 54.70 0.83
N PRO A 173 10.57 54.18 -0.03
CA PRO A 173 9.22 53.82 0.36
C PRO A 173 9.24 52.65 1.35
N GLN A 174 8.37 52.71 2.37
CA GLN A 174 8.28 51.68 3.40
C GLN A 174 7.24 50.60 3.10
N SER A 175 6.28 50.88 2.22
CA SER A 175 5.17 49.99 1.84
C SER A 175 4.99 49.95 0.33
N TRP A 176 4.30 48.91 -0.15
CA TRP A 176 3.94 48.80 -1.57
C TRP A 176 3.06 49.95 -2.05
N ASP A 177 2.12 50.42 -1.22
CA ASP A 177 1.27 51.58 -1.55
C ASP A 177 2.07 52.87 -1.66
N GLU A 178 3.05 53.08 -0.77
CA GLU A 178 3.94 54.25 -0.86
C GLU A 178 4.83 54.18 -2.10
N LEU A 179 5.31 52.98 -2.47
CA LEU A 179 6.08 52.78 -3.70
C LEU A 179 5.25 53.19 -4.92
N VAL A 180 4.01 52.71 -5.02
CA VAL A 180 3.09 53.07 -6.12
C VAL A 180 2.82 54.57 -6.15
N ALA A 181 2.47 55.18 -5.01
CA ALA A 181 2.18 56.61 -4.93
C ALA A 181 3.39 57.48 -5.31
N ASN A 182 4.58 57.15 -4.82
CA ASN A 182 5.82 57.84 -5.16
C ASN A 182 6.13 57.69 -6.66
N SER A 183 5.97 56.49 -7.22
CA SER A 183 6.17 56.24 -8.65
C SER A 183 5.23 57.03 -9.54
N LEU A 184 3.93 57.05 -9.25
CA LEU A 184 2.95 57.82 -10.01
C LEU A 184 3.26 59.33 -9.98
N THR A 185 3.66 59.83 -8.81
CA THR A 185 4.05 61.24 -8.65
C THR A 185 5.30 61.57 -9.48
N ILE A 186 6.33 60.73 -9.42
CA ILE A 186 7.56 60.89 -10.23
C ILE A 186 7.22 60.83 -11.72
N GLN A 187 6.38 59.90 -12.15
CA GLN A 187 5.95 59.78 -13.56
C GLN A 187 5.25 61.04 -14.06
N ALA A 188 4.28 61.55 -13.29
CA ALA A 188 3.53 62.76 -13.64
C ALA A 188 4.44 63.99 -13.73
N LEU A 189 5.29 64.22 -12.70
CA LEU A 189 6.18 65.37 -12.66
C LEU A 189 7.31 65.28 -13.70
N ALA A 190 7.88 64.10 -13.93
CA ALA A 190 8.90 63.91 -14.95
C ALA A 190 8.34 64.13 -16.36
N LYS A 191 7.10 63.70 -16.62
CA LYS A 191 6.45 63.96 -17.90
C LYS A 191 6.17 65.45 -18.11
N GLN A 192 5.69 66.13 -17.07
CA GLN A 192 5.35 67.55 -17.13
C GLN A 192 6.58 68.47 -17.22
N GLN A 193 7.62 68.21 -16.43
CA GLN A 193 8.76 69.12 -16.25
C GLN A 193 9.91 68.82 -17.23
N ASP A 194 10.16 67.53 -17.50
CA ASP A 194 11.34 67.06 -18.23
C ASP A 194 10.99 66.36 -19.55
N ASN A 195 9.69 66.13 -19.84
CA ASN A 195 9.22 65.26 -20.92
C ASN A 195 9.89 63.88 -20.93
N LYS A 196 10.09 63.28 -19.75
CA LYS A 196 10.66 61.95 -19.57
C LYS A 196 9.63 60.95 -19.09
N ASP A 197 9.70 59.74 -19.65
CA ASP A 197 8.88 58.61 -19.25
C ASP A 197 9.70 57.67 -18.36
N TYR A 198 9.22 57.47 -17.14
CA TYR A 198 9.79 56.52 -16.18
C TYR A 198 8.77 55.43 -15.84
N TYR A 199 9.26 54.30 -15.36
CA TYR A 199 8.44 53.19 -14.88
C TYR A 199 8.76 52.91 -13.41
N GLY A 200 7.73 52.76 -12.59
CA GLY A 200 7.90 52.54 -11.16
C GLY A 200 8.56 51.21 -10.85
N PHE A 201 8.09 50.12 -11.46
CA PHE A 201 8.55 48.77 -11.21
C PHE A 201 8.21 47.87 -12.41
N VAL A 202 9.08 46.91 -12.76
CA VAL A 202 8.83 46.00 -13.88
C VAL A 202 8.02 44.80 -13.41
N VAL A 203 6.95 44.48 -14.13
CA VAL A 203 5.98 43.42 -13.78
C VAL A 203 5.99 42.36 -14.88
N PRO A 204 6.90 41.38 -14.82
CA PRO A 204 6.89 40.26 -15.76
C PRO A 204 5.68 39.36 -15.51
N TYR A 205 5.16 38.76 -16.58
CA TYR A 205 4.06 37.79 -16.53
C TYR A 205 4.14 36.69 -17.58
N ASN A 206 5.20 36.65 -18.39
CA ASN A 206 5.36 35.65 -19.45
C ASN A 206 5.60 34.26 -18.86
N SER A 207 4.93 33.24 -19.41
CA SER A 207 4.92 31.88 -18.86
C SER A 207 6.29 31.21 -18.79
N THR A 208 7.23 31.63 -19.65
CA THR A 208 8.59 31.07 -19.76
C THR A 208 9.65 31.91 -19.05
N ASP A 209 9.26 32.99 -18.37
CA ASP A 209 10.17 33.95 -17.79
C ASP A 209 10.47 33.63 -16.32
N TRP A 210 11.71 33.23 -16.05
CA TRP A 210 12.19 32.88 -14.71
C TRP A 210 12.08 34.05 -13.73
N ALA A 211 12.13 35.30 -14.22
CA ALA A 211 12.03 36.50 -13.40
C ALA A 211 10.66 36.61 -12.72
N VAL A 212 9.60 36.06 -13.34
CA VAL A 212 8.25 36.07 -12.76
C VAL A 212 8.23 35.46 -11.37
N LEU A 213 8.81 34.27 -11.22
CA LEU A 213 8.81 33.60 -9.93
C LEU A 213 9.63 34.39 -8.89
N GLN A 214 10.82 34.82 -9.29
CA GLN A 214 11.80 35.43 -8.39
C GLN A 214 11.35 36.81 -7.92
N TRP A 215 10.69 37.58 -8.78
CA TRP A 215 10.27 38.96 -8.50
C TRP A 215 8.86 39.05 -7.92
N PHE A 216 7.98 38.11 -8.26
CA PHE A 216 6.65 38.04 -7.64
C PHE A 216 6.72 37.42 -6.23
N SER A 217 7.74 36.60 -5.93
CA SER A 217 7.87 35.94 -4.62
C SER A 217 7.87 36.84 -3.40
N PRO A 218 8.62 37.97 -3.36
CA PRO A 218 8.58 38.87 -2.22
C PRO A 218 7.21 39.53 -2.06
N VAL A 219 6.45 39.67 -3.15
CA VAL A 219 5.10 40.22 -3.12
C VAL A 219 4.14 39.27 -2.43
N TRP A 220 3.97 38.03 -2.90
CA TRP A 220 3.02 37.12 -2.25
C TRP A 220 3.42 36.78 -0.81
N LEU A 221 4.72 36.69 -0.50
CA LEU A 221 5.20 36.49 0.86
C LEU A 221 4.85 37.68 1.77
N SER A 222 4.90 38.93 1.27
CA SER A 222 4.52 40.11 2.04
C SER A 222 3.00 40.23 2.28
N TRP A 223 2.19 39.49 1.50
CA TRP A 223 0.77 39.24 1.75
C TRP A 223 0.53 38.08 2.74
N GLY A 224 1.60 37.43 3.22
CA GLY A 224 1.54 36.27 4.10
C GLY A 224 0.90 35.07 3.39
N ALA A 225 1.10 34.97 2.08
CA ALA A 225 0.66 33.86 1.27
C ALA A 225 1.79 32.84 1.10
N SER A 226 1.41 31.59 0.88
CA SER A 226 2.29 30.51 0.46
C SER A 226 1.70 29.90 -0.80
N VAL A 227 2.56 29.30 -1.62
CA VAL A 227 2.16 28.52 -2.78
C VAL A 227 1.53 27.19 -2.38
N ALA A 228 1.98 26.58 -1.28
CA ALA A 228 1.44 25.34 -0.75
C ALA A 228 1.31 25.33 0.78
N THR A 229 0.44 24.47 1.32
CA THR A 229 0.26 24.23 2.75
C THR A 229 1.38 23.35 3.30
N SER A 230 1.51 23.26 4.62
CA SER A 230 2.46 22.33 5.28
C SER A 230 2.21 20.85 5.00
N LYS A 231 1.04 20.50 4.44
CA LYS A 231 0.73 19.15 3.97
C LYS A 231 1.09 18.93 2.49
N CYS A 232 1.72 19.93 1.84
CA CYS A 232 1.96 19.99 0.40
C CYS A 232 0.68 20.00 -0.44
N GLU A 233 -0.36 20.69 0.04
CA GLU A 233 -1.58 20.96 -0.74
C GLU A 233 -1.56 22.36 -1.33
N CYS A 234 -2.34 22.57 -2.39
CA CYS A 234 -2.36 23.86 -3.05
C CYS A 234 -2.86 25.00 -2.13
N ALA A 235 -2.15 26.14 -2.13
CA ALA A 235 -2.53 27.34 -1.37
C ALA A 235 -2.59 28.64 -2.21
N ILE A 236 -2.35 28.57 -3.52
CA ILE A 236 -2.40 29.75 -4.41
C ILE A 236 -3.82 30.31 -4.63
N ASN A 237 -4.87 29.57 -4.27
CA ASN A 237 -6.24 30.07 -4.27
C ASN A 237 -6.65 30.70 -2.93
N SER A 238 -5.72 30.82 -1.97
CA SER A 238 -6.00 31.48 -0.70
C SER A 238 -6.32 32.97 -0.90
N PRO A 239 -7.12 33.60 -0.01
CA PRO A 239 -7.41 35.03 -0.09
C PRO A 239 -6.15 35.91 -0.10
N ALA A 240 -5.11 35.49 0.64
CA ALA A 240 -3.84 36.19 0.70
C ALA A 240 -3.11 36.15 -0.66
N PHE A 241 -3.04 34.97 -1.29
CA PHE A 241 -2.39 34.82 -2.59
C PHE A 241 -3.15 35.54 -3.70
N ARG A 242 -4.48 35.44 -3.72
CA ARG A 242 -5.34 36.21 -4.63
C ARG A 242 -5.15 37.71 -4.48
N GLY A 243 -5.00 38.19 -3.24
CA GLY A 243 -4.67 39.60 -2.96
C GLY A 243 -3.33 40.02 -3.57
N ALA A 244 -2.31 39.18 -3.50
CA ALA A 244 -1.00 39.44 -4.11
C ALA A 244 -1.07 39.43 -5.64
N VAL A 245 -1.78 38.46 -6.25
CA VAL A 245 -2.00 38.40 -7.71
C VAL A 245 -2.75 39.64 -8.18
N LYS A 246 -3.82 40.03 -7.48
CA LYS A 246 -4.56 41.24 -7.80
C LYS A 246 -3.66 42.47 -7.73
N PHE A 247 -2.91 42.64 -6.64
CA PHE A 247 -1.97 43.75 -6.50
C PHE A 247 -0.96 43.80 -7.66
N TRP A 248 -0.31 42.68 -7.97
CA TRP A 248 0.70 42.58 -9.04
C TRP A 248 0.13 42.94 -10.41
N THR A 249 -1.05 42.41 -10.72
CA THR A 249 -1.71 42.63 -12.02
C THR A 249 -2.33 44.02 -12.15
N ASP A 250 -2.80 44.63 -11.05
CA ASP A 250 -3.31 46.00 -11.02
C ASP A 250 -2.22 47.03 -11.36
N LEU A 251 -0.92 46.74 -11.10
CA LEU A 251 0.20 47.62 -11.51
C LEU A 251 0.28 47.82 -13.03
N TRP A 252 -0.45 47.01 -13.79
CA TRP A 252 -0.63 47.12 -15.23
C TRP A 252 -2.07 47.49 -15.61
N LEU A 253 -3.05 46.75 -15.06
CA LEU A 253 -4.45 46.82 -15.48
C LEU A 253 -5.20 48.05 -14.96
N ASP A 254 -4.94 48.47 -13.72
CA ASP A 254 -5.63 49.57 -13.07
C ASP A 254 -4.93 50.89 -13.37
N GLU A 255 -5.60 51.80 -14.07
CA GLU A 255 -5.05 53.11 -14.44
C GLU A 255 -4.61 53.94 -13.23
N SER A 256 -5.28 53.79 -12.08
CA SER A 256 -4.93 54.52 -10.86
C SER A 256 -3.66 54.00 -10.19
N ARG A 257 -3.17 52.81 -10.58
CA ARG A 257 -2.00 52.13 -10.00
C ARG A 257 -0.94 51.77 -11.04
N ARG A 258 -1.15 52.16 -12.30
CA ARG A 258 -0.30 51.75 -13.42
C ARG A 258 1.08 52.38 -13.34
N ILE A 259 2.04 51.61 -12.83
CA ILE A 259 3.46 52.02 -12.75
C ILE A 259 4.38 51.14 -13.60
N ALA A 260 3.89 50.00 -14.08
CA ALA A 260 4.67 49.04 -14.85
C ALA A 260 4.70 49.40 -16.35
N PRO A 261 5.76 49.03 -17.09
CA PRO A 261 5.80 49.10 -18.55
C PRO A 261 5.07 47.91 -19.19
N TYR A 262 4.72 48.02 -20.48
CA TYR A 262 4.15 46.89 -21.20
C TYR A 262 5.24 45.84 -21.38
N THR A 263 5.14 44.74 -20.66
CA THR A 263 6.15 43.68 -20.70
C THR A 263 5.90 42.69 -21.83
N GLY A 264 4.66 42.40 -22.26
CA GLY A 264 4.42 41.60 -23.47
C GLY A 264 5.24 40.30 -23.51
N ASN A 265 6.05 40.14 -24.57
CA ASN A 265 7.00 39.03 -24.74
C ASN A 265 8.45 39.40 -24.38
N MET A 266 8.64 40.47 -23.60
CA MET A 266 9.96 40.86 -23.11
C MET A 266 10.59 39.72 -22.31
N THR A 267 11.91 39.71 -22.35
CA THR A 267 12.76 38.78 -21.62
C THR A 267 13.52 39.53 -20.53
N TYR A 268 14.17 38.77 -19.65
CA TYR A 268 15.08 39.33 -18.65
C TYR A 268 16.10 40.33 -19.22
N GLY A 269 16.64 40.05 -20.41
CA GLY A 269 17.57 40.97 -21.09
C GLY A 269 16.95 42.33 -21.43
N ASP A 270 15.68 42.34 -21.80
CA ASP A 270 14.96 43.57 -22.12
C ASP A 270 14.70 44.42 -20.87
N TYR A 271 14.34 43.78 -19.74
CA TYR A 271 14.20 44.48 -18.46
C TYR A 271 15.54 45.09 -18.02
N MET A 272 16.64 44.35 -18.21
CA MET A 272 17.99 44.84 -17.91
C MET A 272 18.37 46.04 -18.77
N ASN A 273 18.04 46.03 -20.06
CA ASN A 273 18.26 47.17 -20.94
C ASN A 273 17.44 48.39 -20.49
N MET A 274 16.17 48.21 -20.08
CA MET A 274 15.35 49.31 -19.55
C MET A 274 15.91 49.92 -18.27
N PHE A 275 16.45 49.08 -17.39
CA PHE A 275 17.12 49.55 -16.18
C PHE A 275 18.44 50.27 -16.51
N GLY A 276 19.25 49.72 -17.42
CA GLY A 276 20.49 50.33 -17.91
C GLY A 276 20.29 51.67 -18.64
N ASP A 277 19.15 51.84 -19.31
CA ASP A 277 18.69 53.11 -19.89
C ASP A 277 18.25 54.14 -18.84
N GLY A 278 18.21 53.76 -17.56
CA GLY A 278 17.78 54.62 -16.46
C GLY A 278 16.27 54.91 -16.43
N LYS A 279 15.45 54.11 -17.12
CA LYS A 279 13.98 54.30 -17.23
C LYS A 279 13.19 53.72 -16.05
N VAL A 280 13.80 52.87 -15.23
CA VAL A 280 13.14 52.16 -14.13
C VAL A 280 13.51 52.81 -12.78
N ILE A 281 12.50 53.10 -11.96
CA ILE A 281 12.66 53.77 -10.67
C ILE A 281 13.06 52.77 -9.57
N HIS A 282 12.40 51.61 -9.50
CA HIS A 282 12.66 50.57 -8.52
C HIS A 282 13.01 49.23 -9.19
N TRP A 283 13.93 48.48 -8.59
CA TRP A 283 14.42 47.21 -9.13
C TRP A 283 14.56 46.16 -8.02
N ASN A 284 14.21 44.90 -8.30
CA ASN A 284 14.40 43.79 -7.36
C ASN A 284 15.05 42.60 -8.06
N ASP A 285 16.31 42.32 -7.76
CA ASP A 285 17.03 41.23 -8.40
C ASP A 285 18.28 40.83 -7.61
N GLY A 286 18.89 39.68 -7.94
CA GLY A 286 20.13 39.21 -7.32
C GLY A 286 21.32 40.11 -7.64
N SER A 287 22.35 40.06 -6.80
CA SER A 287 23.57 40.86 -7.01
C SER A 287 24.59 40.16 -7.92
N TRP A 288 24.14 39.24 -8.78
CA TRP A 288 25.02 38.49 -9.69
C TRP A 288 25.91 39.49 -10.44
N GLY A 289 27.22 39.36 -10.21
CA GLY A 289 28.21 40.42 -10.28
C GLY A 289 28.25 41.24 -11.56
N LYS A 290 28.95 42.38 -11.50
CA LYS A 290 29.32 43.32 -12.60
C LYS A 290 28.30 43.73 -13.67
N ALA A 291 27.11 43.14 -13.78
CA ALA A 291 26.01 43.66 -14.59
C ALA A 291 25.59 45.04 -14.07
N PHE A 292 25.58 45.22 -12.74
CA PHE A 292 25.43 46.52 -12.08
C PHE A 292 26.75 47.29 -11.91
N TRP A 293 27.89 46.57 -11.79
CA TRP A 293 29.13 47.12 -11.23
C TRP A 293 30.29 47.26 -12.24
N GLY A 294 30.16 46.76 -13.46
CA GLY A 294 31.25 46.62 -14.43
C GLY A 294 30.88 46.80 -15.91
N ASN A 295 29.59 46.92 -16.27
CA ASN A 295 29.13 47.06 -17.66
C ASN A 295 29.23 48.48 -18.25
N GLY A 296 29.93 49.40 -17.61
CA GLY A 296 30.04 50.78 -18.11
C GLY A 296 28.74 51.59 -18.02
N TRP A 297 27.72 51.08 -17.31
CA TRP A 297 26.55 51.87 -16.95
C TRP A 297 26.99 53.02 -16.05
N LEU A 298 26.50 54.23 -16.36
CA LEU A 298 26.78 55.44 -15.61
C LEU A 298 26.00 55.41 -14.28
N THR A 299 26.36 54.55 -13.33
CA THR A 299 25.66 54.39 -12.05
C THR A 299 26.55 54.68 -10.84
N LYS A 300 26.01 55.36 -9.83
CA LYS A 300 26.61 55.52 -8.49
C LYS A 300 25.69 54.85 -7.46
N LEU A 301 26.26 53.95 -6.68
CA LEU A 301 25.50 53.05 -5.80
C LEU A 301 25.74 53.40 -4.33
N TYR A 302 24.67 53.36 -3.54
CA TYR A 302 24.67 53.75 -2.13
C TYR A 302 24.19 52.59 -1.26
N PRO A 303 24.89 52.30 -0.13
CA PRO A 303 24.53 51.19 0.73
C PRO A 303 23.17 51.41 1.42
N CYS A 304 22.61 50.34 1.97
CA CYS A 304 21.38 50.45 2.75
C CYS A 304 21.61 51.32 3.99
N ASN A 305 20.63 52.17 4.33
CA ASN A 305 20.73 53.14 5.43
C ASN A 305 21.84 54.20 5.25
N TYR A 306 22.28 54.47 4.02
CA TYR A 306 23.17 55.61 3.77
C TYR A 306 22.54 56.92 4.24
N ASP A 307 23.31 57.73 4.95
CA ASP A 307 22.86 59.01 5.49
C ASP A 307 22.97 60.12 4.42
N PHE A 308 21.82 60.52 3.89
CA PHE A 308 21.70 61.62 2.93
C PHE A 308 21.45 62.98 3.60
N SER A 309 21.59 63.12 4.93
CA SER A 309 21.35 64.40 5.61
C SER A 309 22.46 65.44 5.41
N ALA A 310 23.67 65.00 5.05
CA ALA A 310 24.79 65.90 4.81
C ALA A 310 24.59 66.71 3.50
N PRO A 311 24.86 68.03 3.47
CA PRO A 311 24.64 68.88 2.28
C PRO A 311 25.40 68.43 1.02
N SER A 312 26.56 67.78 1.18
CA SER A 312 27.34 67.21 0.08
C SER A 312 26.83 65.85 -0.40
N ALA A 313 25.97 65.18 0.36
CA ALA A 313 25.46 63.83 0.08
C ALA A 313 24.25 63.83 -0.87
N THR A 314 23.54 64.96 -1.01
CA THR A 314 22.33 65.10 -1.84
C THR A 314 22.55 65.83 -3.16
N ASN A 315 23.79 66.24 -3.44
CA ASN A 315 24.13 66.85 -4.73
C ASN A 315 24.44 65.76 -5.75
N PHE A 316 23.39 65.24 -6.39
CA PHE A 316 23.47 64.18 -7.39
C PHE A 316 23.94 64.74 -8.73
N SER A 317 25.00 64.16 -9.28
CA SER A 317 25.56 64.60 -10.56
C SER A 317 24.74 64.05 -11.72
N THR A 318 24.64 64.80 -12.82
CA THR A 318 23.83 64.40 -13.98
C THR A 318 24.56 63.43 -14.91
N ASP A 319 25.86 63.18 -14.69
CA ASP A 319 26.66 62.23 -15.45
C ASP A 319 26.33 60.77 -15.10
N ARG A 320 25.65 60.51 -13.97
CA ARG A 320 25.35 59.16 -13.49
C ARG A 320 23.96 59.07 -12.84
N PHE A 321 23.39 57.87 -12.88
CA PHE A 321 22.21 57.48 -12.12
C PHE A 321 22.60 57.17 -10.69
N HIS A 322 21.89 57.73 -9.72
CA HIS A 322 22.14 57.47 -8.31
C HIS A 322 21.13 56.45 -7.77
N ILE A 323 21.62 55.28 -7.37
CA ILE A 323 20.80 54.15 -6.94
C ILE A 323 21.15 53.82 -5.48
N ALA A 324 20.13 53.78 -4.62
CA ALA A 324 20.30 53.40 -3.24
C ALA A 324 19.60 52.07 -2.94
N MET A 325 20.22 51.28 -2.06
CA MET A 325 19.66 50.01 -1.60
C MET A 325 18.54 50.27 -0.59
N MET A 326 17.48 49.46 -0.64
CA MET A 326 16.34 49.58 0.27
C MET A 326 15.83 48.22 0.75
N LYS A 327 15.08 48.26 1.85
CA LYS A 327 14.35 47.10 2.38
C LYS A 327 13.13 46.82 1.50
N ASN A 328 12.67 45.56 1.43
CA ASN A 328 11.47 45.22 0.66
C ASN A 328 10.28 46.08 1.12
N PRO A 329 9.41 46.52 0.22
CA PRO A 329 8.19 47.19 0.63
C PRO A 329 7.35 46.26 1.51
N ARG A 330 6.80 46.79 2.61
CA ARG A 330 5.90 46.04 3.50
C ARG A 330 4.55 45.84 2.82
N GLY A 331 4.05 44.60 2.85
CA GLY A 331 2.68 44.26 2.48
C GLY A 331 1.75 44.17 3.70
N PRO A 332 0.47 43.79 3.50
CA PRO A 332 -0.52 43.73 4.57
C PRO A 332 -0.13 42.82 5.74
N ARG A 333 0.68 41.78 5.49
CA ARG A 333 1.08 40.78 6.49
C ARG A 333 2.58 40.72 6.73
N LEU A 334 3.22 41.90 6.75
CA LEU A 334 4.65 42.16 7.04
C LEU A 334 5.50 42.38 5.78
N ARG A 335 6.80 42.64 6.03
CA ARG A 335 7.84 42.69 5.02
C ARG A 335 8.39 41.27 4.86
N ALA A 336 8.53 40.81 3.63
CA ALA A 336 9.06 39.50 3.34
C ALA A 336 9.99 39.54 2.12
N SER A 337 11.09 38.81 2.22
CA SER A 337 11.89 38.33 1.08
C SER A 337 11.98 36.80 1.18
N PHE A 338 12.59 36.13 0.21
CA PHE A 338 13.00 34.75 0.39
C PHE A 338 14.53 34.68 0.49
N MET A 339 15.02 33.61 1.12
CA MET A 339 16.43 33.28 1.24
C MET A 339 16.65 32.00 0.45
N GLY A 340 17.59 32.06 -0.48
CA GLY A 340 18.12 30.89 -1.16
C GLY A 340 19.62 30.79 -0.91
N GLY A 341 20.28 30.01 -1.74
CA GLY A 341 21.71 29.86 -1.71
C GLY A 341 22.13 28.65 -2.52
N SER A 342 23.43 28.48 -2.65
CA SER A 342 24.01 27.30 -3.27
C SER A 342 24.70 26.45 -2.21
N ALA A 343 24.72 25.16 -2.44
CA ALA A 343 25.46 24.19 -1.65
C ALA A 343 26.21 23.23 -2.58
N VAL A 344 27.29 22.65 -2.06
CA VAL A 344 27.96 21.53 -2.70
C VAL A 344 27.38 20.21 -2.20
N ALA A 345 27.10 19.29 -3.12
CA ALA A 345 26.58 17.96 -2.83
C ALA A 345 27.36 16.90 -3.64
N ILE A 346 27.30 15.65 -3.18
CA ILE A 346 27.95 14.51 -3.82
C ILE A 346 26.87 13.62 -4.45
N PRO A 347 26.91 13.37 -5.77
CA PRO A 347 26.00 12.44 -6.41
C PRO A 347 26.15 11.00 -5.89
N SER A 348 25.03 10.30 -5.69
CA SER A 348 25.02 8.94 -5.14
C SER A 348 25.73 7.92 -6.03
N ARG A 349 25.71 8.16 -7.34
CA ARG A 349 26.39 7.34 -8.36
C ARG A 349 27.87 7.66 -8.57
N SER A 350 28.43 8.67 -7.89
CA SER A 350 29.89 8.92 -7.94
C SER A 350 30.65 7.73 -7.35
N THR A 351 31.73 7.31 -8.02
CA THR A 351 32.64 6.28 -7.52
C THR A 351 33.72 6.84 -6.58
N ASN A 352 33.89 8.16 -6.55
CA ASN A 352 35.02 8.84 -5.88
C ASN A 352 34.57 9.66 -4.66
N LYS A 353 33.65 9.14 -3.85
CA LYS A 353 32.99 9.88 -2.75
C LYS A 353 33.98 10.45 -1.73
N ASP A 354 35.00 9.69 -1.35
CA ASP A 354 36.00 10.15 -0.37
C ASP A 354 36.88 11.27 -0.94
N ALA A 355 37.25 11.16 -2.22
CA ALA A 355 38.01 12.20 -2.93
C ALA A 355 37.17 13.48 -3.12
N ALA A 356 35.90 13.31 -3.50
CA ALA A 356 34.93 14.39 -3.61
C ALA A 356 34.75 15.12 -2.28
N MET A 357 34.60 14.38 -1.18
CA MET A 357 34.48 14.97 0.15
C MET A 357 35.77 15.67 0.58
N ALA A 358 36.95 15.09 0.31
CA ALA A 358 38.23 15.73 0.59
C ALA A 358 38.38 17.08 -0.15
N PHE A 359 37.92 17.15 -1.40
CA PHE A 359 37.88 18.41 -2.14
C PHE A 359 36.89 19.40 -1.54
N ILE A 360 35.68 18.96 -1.19
CA ILE A 360 34.67 19.79 -0.53
C ILE A 360 35.24 20.38 0.77
N ARG A 361 35.94 19.59 1.60
CA ARG A 361 36.60 20.07 2.84
C ARG A 361 37.55 21.22 2.58
N ILE A 362 38.41 21.11 1.56
CA ILE A 362 39.35 22.18 1.16
C ILE A 362 38.60 23.43 0.68
N PHE A 363 37.53 23.25 -0.10
CA PHE A 363 36.83 24.36 -0.71
C PHE A 363 35.97 25.16 0.28
N VAL A 364 35.23 24.48 1.15
CA VAL A 364 34.24 25.12 2.04
C VAL A 364 34.81 25.57 3.39
N ASP A 365 36.07 25.26 3.69
CA ASP A 365 36.72 25.66 4.93
C ASP A 365 36.86 27.20 5.02
N PRO A 366 36.21 27.87 5.98
CA PRO A 366 36.26 29.32 6.11
C PRO A 366 37.65 29.85 6.49
N ALA A 367 38.56 29.01 7.02
CA ALA A 367 39.94 29.40 7.27
C ALA A 367 40.78 29.48 5.98
N LYS A 368 40.33 28.84 4.89
CA LYS A 368 41.08 28.78 3.64
C LYS A 368 40.83 30.02 2.78
N PHE A 369 41.88 30.43 2.07
CA PHE A 369 41.84 31.61 1.21
C PHE A 369 40.81 31.50 0.08
N HIS A 370 40.54 30.30 -0.42
CA HIS A 370 39.57 30.07 -1.51
C HIS A 370 38.15 30.47 -1.08
N MET A 371 37.72 30.07 0.11
CA MET A 371 36.39 30.39 0.64
C MET A 371 36.28 31.88 1.02
N GLN A 372 37.33 32.45 1.61
CA GLN A 372 37.40 33.89 1.89
C GLN A 372 37.29 34.72 0.59
N LYS A 373 37.98 34.27 -0.46
CA LYS A 373 37.94 34.93 -1.78
C LYS A 373 36.61 34.70 -2.49
N TRP A 374 36.01 33.51 -2.38
CA TRP A 374 34.65 33.23 -2.86
C TRP A 374 33.65 34.24 -2.29
N VAL A 375 33.67 34.43 -0.98
CA VAL A 375 32.80 35.37 -0.28
C VAL A 375 33.08 36.82 -0.67
N LYS A 376 34.36 37.19 -0.79
CA LYS A 376 34.76 38.56 -1.14
C LYS A 376 34.40 38.94 -2.58
N ASP A 377 34.64 38.04 -3.53
CA ASP A 377 34.47 38.31 -4.95
C ASP A 377 33.04 38.03 -5.43
N GLY A 378 32.31 37.11 -4.79
CA GLY A 378 30.97 36.70 -5.21
C GLY A 378 29.84 37.66 -4.86
N GLY A 379 30.08 38.64 -3.97
CA GLY A 379 29.06 39.64 -3.58
C GLY A 379 27.84 39.06 -2.84
N ASP A 380 27.90 37.79 -2.41
CA ASP A 380 26.89 37.12 -1.61
C ASP A 380 27.17 37.22 -0.11
N VAL A 381 26.12 37.02 0.70
CA VAL A 381 26.30 36.89 2.15
C VAL A 381 26.96 35.54 2.41
N ALA A 382 28.02 35.54 3.22
CA ALA A 382 28.72 34.31 3.56
C ALA A 382 27.79 33.36 4.34
N SER A 383 27.84 32.07 4.01
CA SER A 383 27.09 31.06 4.76
C SER A 383 27.71 30.73 6.12
N TYR A 384 28.97 31.10 6.35
CA TYR A 384 29.71 30.88 7.59
C TYR A 384 29.81 32.17 8.39
N MET A 385 29.44 32.14 9.67
CA MET A 385 29.42 33.31 10.56
C MET A 385 30.80 33.92 10.73
N SER A 386 31.86 33.10 10.81
CA SER A 386 33.25 33.56 10.85
C SER A 386 33.65 34.41 9.65
N LEU A 387 33.08 34.13 8.47
CA LEU A 387 33.33 34.91 7.26
C LEU A 387 32.44 36.14 7.17
N GLN A 388 31.22 36.11 7.70
CA GLN A 388 30.30 37.27 7.67
C GLN A 388 30.93 38.51 8.31
N SER A 389 31.67 38.35 9.42
CA SER A 389 32.36 39.48 10.07
C SER A 389 33.49 40.09 9.23
N THR A 390 33.99 39.37 8.22
CA THR A 390 35.08 39.85 7.35
C THR A 390 34.59 40.64 6.14
N GLN A 391 33.28 40.61 5.87
CA GLN A 391 32.71 41.25 4.69
C GLN A 391 32.54 42.77 4.90
N ASP A 392 32.90 43.59 3.91
CA ASP A 392 32.77 45.04 4.00
C ASP A 392 31.30 45.46 3.87
N THR A 393 30.66 45.74 5.00
CA THR A 393 29.24 46.17 5.06
C THR A 393 28.97 47.51 4.36
N ARG A 394 30.02 48.27 3.98
CA ARG A 394 29.90 49.49 3.19
C ARG A 394 29.81 49.21 1.68
N ASP A 395 30.16 48.00 1.25
CA ASP A 395 29.90 47.56 -0.12
C ASP A 395 28.39 47.61 -0.36
N PRO A 396 27.92 48.44 -1.30
CA PRO A 396 26.49 48.55 -1.57
C PRO A 396 25.85 47.20 -1.93
N ALA A 397 26.54 46.31 -2.66
CA ALA A 397 26.01 45.00 -3.07
C ALA A 397 25.71 44.10 -1.86
N LEU A 398 26.66 44.01 -0.93
CA LEU A 398 26.51 43.26 0.31
C LEU A 398 25.49 43.91 1.25
N SER A 399 25.57 45.23 1.42
CA SER A 399 24.69 45.97 2.32
C SER A 399 23.21 45.76 1.97
N ALA A 400 22.90 45.62 0.68
CA ALA A 400 21.55 45.42 0.18
C ALA A 400 20.95 44.11 0.70
N LYS A 401 21.76 43.04 0.68
CA LYS A 401 21.36 41.71 1.16
C LYS A 401 21.25 41.66 2.67
N LEU A 402 22.23 42.22 3.38
CA LEU A 402 22.19 42.30 4.84
C LEU A 402 20.97 43.11 5.34
N CYS A 403 20.56 44.12 4.59
CA CYS A 403 19.37 44.91 4.92
C CYS A 403 18.06 44.11 4.84
N GLN A 404 18.04 43.06 4.02
CA GLN A 404 16.87 42.20 3.83
C GLN A 404 16.88 40.94 4.69
N ALA A 405 18.06 40.42 5.03
CA ALA A 405 18.23 39.16 5.75
C ALA A 405 17.29 39.00 6.96
N PRO A 406 17.04 40.02 7.81
CA PRO A 406 16.12 39.89 8.96
C PRO A 406 14.64 39.63 8.61
N TYR A 407 14.22 39.91 7.38
CA TYR A 407 12.84 39.78 6.92
C TYR A 407 12.65 38.64 5.92
N SER A 408 13.71 37.87 5.69
CA SER A 408 13.73 36.89 4.61
C SER A 408 13.32 35.52 5.15
N TYR A 409 12.49 34.82 4.39
CA TYR A 409 12.02 33.48 4.74
C TYR A 409 12.93 32.45 4.07
N PRO A 410 13.35 31.40 4.79
CA PRO A 410 14.21 30.36 4.22
C PRO A 410 13.57 29.54 3.09
N GLU A 411 12.29 29.74 2.80
CA GLU A 411 11.53 28.96 1.83
C GLU A 411 10.47 29.81 1.10
N THR A 412 10.39 29.67 -0.23
CA THR A 412 9.20 30.04 -1.02
C THR A 412 8.16 28.91 -1.07
N TYR A 413 8.57 27.68 -0.75
CA TYR A 413 7.80 26.43 -0.77
C TYR A 413 7.96 25.68 0.56
N PRO A 414 6.95 24.95 1.08
CA PRO A 414 7.08 24.19 2.32
C PRO A 414 8.17 23.10 2.25
N ARG A 415 8.79 22.76 3.39
CA ARG A 415 9.69 21.58 3.48
C ARG A 415 9.10 20.31 2.88
N GLY A 416 9.91 19.57 2.12
CA GLY A 416 9.51 18.32 1.47
C GLY A 416 8.72 18.51 0.18
N PHE A 417 8.70 19.74 -0.35
CA PHE A 417 8.07 20.10 -1.61
C PHE A 417 9.02 19.90 -2.78
N SER A 418 9.02 18.68 -3.32
CA SER A 418 9.92 18.27 -4.42
C SER A 418 9.32 18.45 -5.83
N GLU A 419 8.14 19.06 -5.96
CA GLU A 419 7.49 19.24 -7.28
C GLU A 419 7.77 20.61 -7.90
N TYR A 420 8.60 21.43 -7.27
CA TYR A 420 8.93 22.76 -7.74
C TYR A 420 9.38 22.79 -9.22
N PRO A 421 10.29 21.92 -9.70
CA PRO A 421 10.68 21.89 -11.11
C PRO A 421 9.50 21.61 -12.04
N GLN A 422 8.62 20.67 -11.68
CA GLN A 422 7.46 20.31 -12.48
C GLN A 422 6.45 21.47 -12.55
N LEU A 423 6.27 22.19 -11.43
CA LEU A 423 5.42 23.40 -11.41
C LEU A 423 6.01 24.54 -12.23
N TYR A 424 7.34 24.69 -12.16
CA TYR A 424 8.08 25.68 -12.93
C TYR A 424 8.03 25.37 -14.43
N ASP A 425 8.32 24.13 -14.84
CA ASP A 425 8.30 23.68 -16.23
C ASP A 425 6.90 23.79 -16.85
N GLN A 426 5.85 23.56 -16.05
CA GLN A 426 4.46 23.76 -16.48
C GLN A 426 4.00 25.23 -16.39
N GLY A 427 4.86 26.15 -15.92
CA GLY A 427 4.59 27.57 -15.83
C GLY A 427 3.38 27.90 -14.96
N ILE A 428 3.10 27.15 -13.90
CA ILE A 428 1.85 27.25 -13.13
C ILE A 428 1.59 28.68 -12.64
N LEU A 429 2.56 29.28 -11.94
CA LEU A 429 2.44 30.63 -11.41
C LEU A 429 2.46 31.72 -12.51
N PRO A 430 3.41 31.70 -13.46
CA PRO A 430 3.37 32.60 -14.59
C PRO A 430 2.06 32.58 -15.38
N ASN A 431 1.47 31.39 -15.61
CA ASN A 431 0.19 31.25 -16.30
C ASN A 431 -0.95 31.94 -15.54
N VAL A 432 -0.98 31.89 -14.21
CA VAL A 432 -1.99 32.63 -13.41
C VAL A 432 -1.91 34.12 -13.75
N LEU A 433 -0.72 34.70 -13.70
CA LEU A 433 -0.52 36.12 -13.98
C LEU A 433 -0.84 36.48 -15.43
N GLN A 434 -0.43 35.64 -16.38
CA GLN A 434 -0.69 35.83 -17.80
C GLN A 434 -2.19 35.82 -18.09
N GLN A 435 -2.94 34.85 -17.57
CA GLN A 435 -4.39 34.74 -17.81
C GLN A 435 -5.17 35.94 -17.24
N VAL A 436 -4.72 36.47 -16.09
CA VAL A 436 -5.34 37.65 -15.47
C VAL A 436 -4.98 38.93 -16.23
N ILE A 437 -3.71 39.15 -16.56
CA ILE A 437 -3.25 40.36 -17.29
C ILE A 437 -3.83 40.42 -18.71
N THR A 438 -3.96 39.28 -19.38
CA THR A 438 -4.59 39.21 -20.71
C THR A 438 -6.12 39.27 -20.66
N LYS A 439 -6.72 39.36 -19.45
CA LYS A 439 -8.16 39.39 -19.19
C LYS A 439 -8.92 38.15 -19.69
N ASN A 440 -8.22 37.02 -19.84
CA ASN A 440 -8.85 35.75 -20.19
C ASN A 440 -9.62 35.14 -19.01
N LEU A 441 -9.07 35.25 -17.79
CA LEU A 441 -9.67 34.73 -16.56
C LEU A 441 -9.64 35.80 -15.46
N THR A 442 -10.58 35.69 -14.51
CA THR A 442 -10.50 36.46 -13.26
C THR A 442 -9.40 35.88 -12.35
N VAL A 443 -9.00 36.64 -11.33
CA VAL A 443 -8.04 36.18 -10.32
C VAL A 443 -8.49 34.88 -9.66
N GLU A 444 -9.79 34.77 -9.35
CA GLU A 444 -10.38 33.59 -8.74
C GLU A 444 -10.30 32.38 -9.68
N ALA A 445 -10.78 32.53 -10.91
CA ALA A 445 -10.79 31.44 -11.88
C ALA A 445 -9.36 30.96 -12.23
N ALA A 446 -8.42 31.89 -12.44
CA ALA A 446 -7.03 31.56 -12.74
C ALA A 446 -6.35 30.82 -11.59
N THR A 447 -6.55 31.27 -10.35
CA THR A 447 -5.95 30.61 -9.17
C THR A 447 -6.59 29.26 -8.86
N ASP A 448 -7.90 29.10 -9.09
CA ASP A 448 -8.60 27.82 -8.91
C ASP A 448 -8.16 26.79 -9.94
N GLU A 449 -8.08 27.16 -11.22
CA GLU A 449 -7.59 26.28 -12.28
C GLU A 449 -6.14 25.87 -12.03
N ALA A 450 -5.28 26.82 -11.67
CA ALA A 450 -3.89 26.54 -11.32
C ALA A 450 -3.78 25.61 -10.10
N CYS A 451 -4.67 25.75 -9.10
CA CYS A 451 -4.70 24.84 -7.96
C CYS A 451 -5.10 23.42 -8.32
N VAL A 452 -6.03 23.23 -9.25
CA VAL A 452 -6.39 21.90 -9.76
C VAL A 452 -5.17 21.24 -10.41
N ARG A 453 -4.47 21.96 -11.29
CA ARG A 453 -3.26 21.47 -11.97
C ARG A 453 -2.13 21.17 -10.97
N MET A 454 -1.89 22.08 -10.04
CA MET A 454 -0.85 21.92 -9.02
C MET A 454 -1.12 20.70 -8.11
N ASN A 455 -2.37 20.52 -7.66
CA ASN A 455 -2.75 19.33 -6.88
C ASN A 455 -2.58 18.02 -7.67
N ALA A 456 -2.81 18.02 -8.98
CA ALA A 456 -2.59 16.85 -9.84
C ALA A 456 -1.10 16.50 -9.97
N ILE A 457 -0.20 17.48 -9.86
CA ILE A 457 1.25 17.27 -9.88
C ILE A 457 1.76 16.78 -8.52
N MET A 458 1.27 17.38 -7.43
CA MET A 458 1.69 17.05 -6.05
C MET A 458 1.11 15.73 -5.53
N TYR A 459 -0.10 15.40 -5.97
CA TYR A 459 -0.78 14.15 -5.68
C TYR A 459 -1.19 13.54 -7.01
N PRO A 460 -0.23 13.01 -7.78
CA PRO A 460 -0.56 12.27 -8.97
C PRO A 460 -1.55 11.17 -8.55
N THR A 461 -2.63 11.03 -9.33
CA THR A 461 -3.41 9.81 -9.25
C THR A 461 -2.40 8.67 -9.40
N PRO A 462 -2.36 7.68 -8.50
CA PRO A 462 -1.45 6.57 -8.66
C PRO A 462 -1.66 6.09 -10.07
N GLU A 463 -0.58 6.00 -10.84
CA GLU A 463 -0.68 5.24 -12.07
C GLU A 463 -1.06 3.84 -11.57
N PRO A 464 -2.33 3.44 -11.76
CA PRO A 464 -2.73 2.11 -11.36
C PRO A 464 -1.82 1.20 -12.14
N ILE A 465 -1.24 0.19 -11.48
CA ILE A 465 -0.30 -0.78 -12.06
C ILE A 465 -0.47 -0.77 -13.56
N ALA A 466 0.50 -0.15 -14.25
CA ALA A 466 0.31 0.16 -15.66
C ALA A 466 -0.27 -1.10 -16.29
N ILE A 467 -1.40 -1.01 -16.97
CA ILE A 467 -2.01 -2.18 -17.63
C ILE A 467 -0.95 -2.86 -18.53
N ARG A 468 0.05 -2.07 -18.95
CA ARG A 468 1.24 -2.42 -19.73
C ARG A 468 2.41 -3.02 -18.95
N SER A 469 2.38 -3.04 -17.61
CA SER A 469 3.40 -3.71 -16.80
C SER A 469 3.26 -5.23 -16.93
N PRO A 470 4.35 -6.00 -16.86
CA PRO A 470 4.29 -7.46 -17.00
C PRO A 470 3.35 -8.11 -15.97
N VAL A 471 3.37 -7.63 -14.72
CA VAL A 471 2.54 -8.14 -13.63
C VAL A 471 1.07 -7.76 -13.82
N GLY A 472 0.78 -6.51 -14.19
CA GLY A 472 -0.59 -6.05 -14.48
C GLY A 472 -1.23 -6.83 -15.61
N LEU A 473 -0.48 -7.05 -16.70
CA LEU A 473 -0.92 -7.85 -17.84
C LEU A 473 -1.21 -9.30 -17.43
N ALA A 474 -0.33 -9.93 -16.64
CA ALA A 474 -0.51 -11.29 -16.16
C ALA A 474 -1.79 -11.43 -15.32
N ILE A 475 -2.02 -10.54 -14.36
CA ILE A 475 -3.24 -10.55 -13.53
C ILE A 475 -4.49 -10.36 -14.40
N MET A 476 -4.47 -9.45 -15.38
CA MET A 476 -5.61 -9.26 -16.27
C MET A 476 -5.93 -10.49 -17.10
N ILE A 477 -4.91 -11.12 -17.69
CA ILE A 477 -5.08 -12.32 -18.51
C ILE A 477 -5.64 -13.46 -17.67
N ILE A 478 -5.05 -13.73 -16.50
CA ILE A 478 -5.49 -14.82 -15.62
C ILE A 478 -6.93 -14.57 -15.15
N THR A 479 -7.25 -13.34 -14.72
CA THR A 479 -8.60 -12.97 -14.29
C THR A 479 -9.62 -13.13 -15.41
N ALA A 480 -9.28 -12.69 -16.64
CA ALA A 480 -10.15 -12.81 -17.80
C ALA A 480 -10.39 -14.27 -18.19
N VAL A 481 -9.35 -15.11 -18.14
CA VAL A 481 -9.45 -16.55 -18.41
C VAL A 481 -10.33 -17.24 -17.37
N LEU A 482 -10.16 -16.94 -16.08
CA LEU A 482 -10.99 -17.51 -15.01
C LEU A 482 -12.45 -17.05 -15.12
N GLN A 483 -12.70 -15.79 -15.46
CA GLN A 483 -14.04 -15.25 -15.67
C GLN A 483 -14.72 -15.91 -16.88
N ALA A 484 -14.01 -16.01 -18.01
CA ALA A 484 -14.49 -16.72 -19.19
C ALA A 484 -14.77 -18.20 -18.90
N THR A 485 -13.92 -18.84 -18.07
CA THR A 485 -14.12 -20.22 -17.62
C THR A 485 -15.40 -20.34 -16.79
N CYS A 486 -15.69 -19.42 -15.86
CA CYS A 486 -16.93 -19.43 -15.08
C CYS A 486 -18.17 -19.35 -16.00
N ILE A 487 -18.15 -18.45 -16.99
CA ILE A 487 -19.25 -18.26 -17.95
C ILE A 487 -19.40 -19.50 -18.85
N ALA A 488 -18.30 -20.03 -19.37
CA ALA A 488 -18.31 -21.24 -20.19
C ALA A 488 -18.85 -22.45 -19.42
N LEU A 489 -18.50 -22.58 -18.14
CA LEU A 489 -19.01 -23.64 -17.27
C LEU A 489 -20.53 -23.54 -17.07
N VAL A 490 -21.12 -22.34 -17.00
CA VAL A 490 -22.59 -22.19 -16.98
C VAL A 490 -23.20 -22.80 -18.26
N GLY A 491 -22.61 -22.50 -19.43
CA GLY A 491 -23.05 -23.07 -20.71
C GLY A 491 -22.89 -24.60 -20.78
N VAL A 492 -21.77 -25.13 -20.29
CA VAL A 492 -21.51 -26.58 -20.22
C VAL A 492 -22.51 -27.26 -19.29
N LEU A 493 -22.77 -26.70 -18.11
CA LEU A 493 -23.75 -27.24 -17.17
C LEU A 493 -25.17 -27.19 -17.75
N TRP A 494 -25.51 -26.15 -18.52
CA TRP A 494 -26.78 -26.07 -19.23
C TRP A 494 -26.91 -27.14 -20.32
N TYR A 495 -25.85 -27.35 -21.11
CA TYR A 495 -25.83 -28.38 -22.15
C TYR A 495 -25.86 -29.81 -21.60
N LEU A 496 -25.22 -30.06 -20.44
CA LEU A 496 -25.18 -31.36 -19.78
C LEU A 496 -26.29 -31.54 -18.72
N ARG A 497 -27.27 -30.63 -18.63
CA ARG A 497 -28.28 -30.59 -17.55
C ARG A 497 -29.10 -31.88 -17.42
N ASP A 498 -29.26 -32.61 -18.50
CA ASP A 498 -30.05 -33.84 -18.54
C ASP A 498 -29.28 -35.07 -18.01
N GLN A 499 -27.96 -34.94 -17.83
CA GLN A 499 -27.13 -36.01 -17.27
C GLN A 499 -27.41 -36.19 -15.77
N PRO A 500 -27.55 -37.44 -15.26
CA PRO A 500 -27.84 -37.70 -13.85
C PRO A 500 -26.83 -37.06 -12.88
N ALA A 501 -25.56 -37.00 -13.28
CA ALA A 501 -24.49 -36.39 -12.51
C ALA A 501 -24.64 -34.87 -12.30
N ILE A 502 -25.25 -34.16 -13.28
CA ILE A 502 -25.46 -32.70 -13.25
C ILE A 502 -26.82 -32.36 -12.65
N LYS A 503 -27.85 -33.18 -12.88
CA LYS A 503 -29.18 -33.01 -12.28
C LYS A 503 -29.16 -33.01 -10.74
N ALA A 504 -28.21 -33.75 -10.15
CA ALA A 504 -28.01 -33.79 -8.70
C ALA A 504 -27.51 -32.46 -8.11
N ILE A 505 -26.74 -31.67 -8.88
CA ILE A 505 -26.05 -30.45 -8.43
C ILE A 505 -26.99 -29.24 -8.42
N ASP A 506 -28.23 -29.33 -8.89
CA ASP A 506 -29.17 -28.20 -9.01
C ASP A 506 -28.58 -27.03 -9.83
N PHE A 507 -28.82 -27.07 -11.14
CA PHE A 507 -28.27 -26.11 -12.12
C PHE A 507 -28.45 -24.65 -11.70
N ASN A 508 -29.61 -24.27 -11.17
CA ASN A 508 -29.93 -22.88 -10.85
C ASN A 508 -29.01 -22.32 -9.75
N MET A 509 -28.76 -23.12 -8.71
CA MET A 509 -27.89 -22.72 -7.61
C MET A 509 -26.43 -22.69 -8.05
N SER A 510 -25.98 -23.66 -8.84
CA SER A 510 -24.61 -23.68 -9.36
C SER A 510 -24.33 -22.60 -10.39
N ALA A 511 -25.30 -22.26 -11.24
CA ALA A 511 -25.20 -21.10 -12.13
C ALA A 511 -25.06 -19.79 -11.33
N THR A 512 -25.81 -19.66 -10.23
CA THR A 512 -25.71 -18.49 -9.33
C THR A 512 -24.31 -18.35 -8.72
N VAL A 513 -23.71 -19.47 -8.25
CA VAL A 513 -22.32 -19.48 -7.74
C VAL A 513 -21.33 -19.05 -8.82
N LEU A 514 -21.43 -19.57 -10.04
CA LEU A 514 -20.53 -19.23 -11.14
C LEU A 514 -20.66 -17.76 -11.57
N ILE A 515 -21.88 -17.21 -11.56
CA ILE A 515 -22.13 -15.78 -11.78
C ILE A 515 -21.51 -14.96 -10.64
N GLY A 516 -21.68 -15.38 -9.39
CA GLY A 516 -21.04 -14.77 -8.22
C GLY A 516 -19.51 -14.72 -8.34
N CYS A 517 -18.88 -15.83 -8.73
CA CYS A 517 -17.43 -15.89 -9.00
C CYS A 517 -17.01 -14.93 -10.11
N ALA A 518 -17.78 -14.80 -11.19
CA ALA A 518 -17.49 -13.87 -12.27
C ALA A 518 -17.57 -12.40 -11.83
N VAL A 519 -18.58 -12.04 -11.03
CA VAL A 519 -18.73 -10.70 -10.43
C VAL A 519 -17.59 -10.41 -9.44
N PHE A 520 -17.23 -11.41 -8.62
CA PHE A 520 -16.15 -11.30 -7.65
C PHE A 520 -14.79 -11.07 -8.32
N LEU A 521 -14.52 -11.74 -9.44
CA LEU A 521 -13.31 -11.52 -10.26
C LEU A 521 -13.34 -10.16 -10.98
N PHE A 522 -14.52 -9.69 -11.39
CA PHE A 522 -14.66 -8.40 -12.06
C PHE A 522 -14.25 -7.22 -11.16
N ASN A 523 -14.38 -7.36 -9.83
CA ASN A 523 -13.91 -6.38 -8.87
C ASN A 523 -12.42 -6.02 -9.06
N THR A 524 -11.58 -6.97 -9.49
CA THR A 524 -10.15 -6.73 -9.75
C THR A 524 -9.92 -5.60 -10.75
N TYR A 525 -10.79 -5.46 -11.75
CA TYR A 525 -10.66 -4.42 -12.79
C TYR A 525 -10.97 -3.02 -12.27
N THR A 526 -11.73 -2.87 -11.17
CA THR A 526 -12.02 -1.54 -10.60
C THR A 526 -10.79 -0.85 -10.01
N TYR A 527 -9.77 -1.64 -9.69
CA TYR A 527 -8.49 -1.17 -9.16
C TYR A 527 -7.38 -1.18 -10.23
N MET A 528 -7.69 -1.54 -11.49
CA MET A 528 -6.77 -1.58 -12.63
C MET A 528 -7.09 -0.47 -13.63
N GLY A 529 -6.07 0.19 -14.19
CA GLY A 529 -6.30 1.30 -15.10
C GLY A 529 -6.78 2.57 -14.40
N PRO A 530 -6.71 3.75 -15.08
CA PRO A 530 -6.78 5.07 -14.46
C PRO A 530 -7.96 5.19 -13.50
N LEU A 531 -7.67 5.67 -12.28
CA LEU A 531 -8.67 5.79 -11.22
C LEU A 531 -9.84 6.63 -11.73
N ASN A 532 -11.03 6.05 -11.65
CA ASN A 532 -12.27 6.73 -11.99
C ASN A 532 -13.26 6.58 -10.84
N LEU A 533 -13.98 7.66 -10.55
CA LEU A 533 -14.90 7.73 -9.41
C LEU A 533 -16.00 6.63 -9.46
N PRO A 534 -16.55 6.28 -10.65
CA PRO A 534 -17.49 5.16 -10.74
C PRO A 534 -16.89 3.81 -10.34
N GLY A 535 -15.65 3.52 -10.75
CA GLY A 535 -14.91 2.30 -10.41
C GLY A 535 -14.60 2.22 -8.91
N CYS A 536 -14.17 3.34 -8.32
CA CYS A 536 -13.94 3.46 -6.88
C CYS A 536 -15.19 3.06 -6.08
N ARG A 537 -16.36 3.60 -6.44
CA ARG A 537 -17.63 3.33 -5.74
C ARG A 537 -18.18 1.94 -6.02
N SER A 538 -18.05 1.43 -7.24
CA SER A 538 -18.58 0.11 -7.61
C SER A 538 -17.80 -1.04 -6.96
N SER A 539 -16.54 -0.83 -6.58
CA SER A 539 -15.71 -1.85 -5.94
C SER A 539 -16.33 -2.45 -4.67
N VAL A 540 -16.95 -1.61 -3.84
CA VAL A 540 -17.66 -2.03 -2.61
C VAL A 540 -18.85 -2.94 -2.93
N PHE A 541 -19.58 -2.62 -4.00
CA PHE A 541 -20.74 -3.41 -4.44
C PHE A 541 -20.33 -4.71 -5.13
N LEU A 542 -19.29 -4.70 -5.96
CA LEU A 542 -18.80 -5.90 -6.64
C LEU A 542 -18.22 -6.91 -5.65
N LEU A 543 -17.57 -6.43 -4.60
CA LEU A 543 -17.09 -7.26 -3.50
C LEU A 543 -18.26 -7.96 -2.78
N THR A 544 -19.26 -7.19 -2.34
CA THR A 544 -20.41 -7.68 -1.56
C THR A 544 -21.39 -8.53 -2.37
N LEU A 545 -21.67 -8.15 -3.62
CA LEU A 545 -22.49 -8.96 -4.52
C LEU A 545 -21.78 -10.26 -4.91
N GLY A 546 -20.48 -10.18 -5.19
CA GLY A 546 -19.67 -11.34 -5.56
C GLY A 546 -19.59 -12.38 -4.43
N SER A 547 -19.31 -11.96 -3.20
CA SER A 547 -19.27 -12.85 -2.03
C SER A 547 -20.64 -13.47 -1.75
N GLY A 548 -21.70 -12.67 -1.74
CA GLY A 548 -23.05 -13.14 -1.41
C GLY A 548 -23.61 -14.15 -2.42
N LEU A 549 -23.40 -13.91 -3.71
CA LEU A 549 -23.83 -14.83 -4.77
C LEU A 549 -22.98 -16.11 -4.83
N THR A 550 -21.79 -16.11 -4.22
CA THR A 550 -20.92 -17.29 -4.13
C THR A 550 -21.22 -18.11 -2.88
N LEU A 551 -21.28 -17.49 -1.70
CA LEU A 551 -21.49 -18.17 -0.42
C LEU A 551 -22.96 -18.52 -0.16
N GLY A 552 -23.89 -17.65 -0.56
CA GLY A 552 -25.33 -17.81 -0.33
C GLY A 552 -25.90 -19.12 -0.88
N PRO A 553 -25.70 -19.44 -2.18
CA PRO A 553 -26.23 -20.69 -2.74
C PRO A 553 -25.57 -21.93 -2.14
N CYS A 554 -24.29 -21.86 -1.76
CA CYS A 554 -23.59 -22.95 -1.07
C CYS A 554 -24.22 -23.24 0.29
N LEU A 555 -24.54 -22.20 1.07
CA LEU A 555 -25.25 -22.32 2.34
C LEU A 555 -26.67 -22.86 2.16
N ALA A 556 -27.42 -22.34 1.19
CA ALA A 556 -28.79 -22.80 0.91
C ALA A 556 -28.82 -24.30 0.54
N LYS A 557 -27.83 -24.77 -0.24
CA LYS A 557 -27.65 -26.19 -0.57
C LYS A 557 -27.34 -27.04 0.66
N LEU A 558 -26.37 -26.64 1.49
CA LEU A 558 -26.04 -27.36 2.72
C LEU A 558 -27.23 -27.42 3.68
N TYR A 559 -27.97 -26.33 3.82
CA TYR A 559 -29.18 -26.27 4.64
C TYR A 559 -30.28 -27.22 4.15
N ARG A 560 -30.51 -27.27 2.83
CA ARG A 560 -31.45 -28.22 2.21
C ARG A 560 -31.02 -29.67 2.47
N ILE A 561 -29.73 -29.99 2.33
CA ILE A 561 -29.22 -31.34 2.61
C ILE A 561 -29.48 -31.68 4.09
N TRP A 562 -29.12 -30.80 5.01
CA TRP A 562 -29.29 -31.03 6.44
C TRP A 562 -30.76 -31.27 6.83
N THR A 563 -31.68 -30.43 6.35
CA THR A 563 -33.13 -30.55 6.65
C THR A 563 -33.76 -31.83 6.11
N VAL A 564 -33.27 -32.36 4.99
CA VAL A 564 -33.77 -33.61 4.39
C VAL A 564 -33.36 -34.84 5.20
N PHE A 565 -32.16 -34.86 5.78
CA PHE A 565 -31.62 -36.04 6.47
C PHE A 565 -31.89 -36.08 7.98
N GLU A 566 -32.03 -34.93 8.65
CA GLU A 566 -32.15 -34.85 10.12
C GLU A 566 -33.61 -34.70 10.62
N SER A 567 -34.59 -34.40 9.75
CA SER A 567 -36.00 -34.22 10.14
C SER A 567 -36.74 -35.54 10.43
N VAL A 568 -36.30 -36.26 11.46
CA VAL A 568 -37.09 -37.32 12.10
C VAL A 568 -37.83 -36.69 13.28
N GLY A 569 -38.96 -36.01 13.00
CA GLY A 569 -39.90 -35.57 14.04
C GLY A 569 -40.37 -34.11 13.98
N ILE A 570 -39.70 -33.23 13.23
CA ILE A 570 -40.19 -31.88 12.89
C ILE A 570 -40.55 -31.90 11.41
N VAL A 571 -41.69 -31.27 11.05
CA VAL A 571 -42.27 -31.20 9.68
C VAL A 571 -41.17 -31.22 8.62
N LYS A 572 -41.19 -32.23 7.72
CA LYS A 572 -40.32 -32.27 6.53
C LYS A 572 -40.57 -31.01 5.70
N ALA A 573 -39.77 -29.97 5.92
CA ALA A 573 -39.84 -28.76 5.14
C ALA A 573 -39.32 -29.07 3.74
N ASN A 574 -40.23 -29.23 2.78
CA ASN A 574 -39.85 -29.39 1.38
C ASN A 574 -39.45 -28.01 0.84
N LEU A 575 -38.17 -27.64 1.00
CA LEU A 575 -37.65 -26.37 0.48
C LEU A 575 -37.69 -26.39 -1.06
N GLY A 576 -38.68 -25.69 -1.62
CA GLY A 576 -38.76 -25.48 -3.06
C GLY A 576 -37.69 -24.51 -3.59
N PRO A 577 -37.49 -24.44 -4.91
CA PRO A 577 -36.49 -23.57 -5.53
C PRO A 577 -36.64 -22.08 -5.16
N LEU A 578 -37.87 -21.59 -5.05
CA LEU A 578 -38.15 -20.20 -4.67
C LEU A 578 -37.71 -19.88 -3.24
N ALA A 579 -37.88 -20.83 -2.30
CA ALA A 579 -37.43 -20.66 -0.93
C ALA A 579 -35.90 -20.65 -0.83
N MET A 580 -35.21 -21.44 -1.67
CA MET A 580 -33.73 -21.40 -1.75
C MET A 580 -33.24 -20.04 -2.26
N PHE A 581 -33.85 -19.50 -3.31
CA PHE A 581 -33.54 -18.14 -3.78
C PHE A 581 -33.88 -17.07 -2.74
N GLY A 582 -34.92 -17.27 -1.92
CA GLY A 582 -35.21 -16.40 -0.78
C GLY A 582 -34.08 -16.38 0.26
N ILE A 583 -33.49 -17.54 0.57
CA ILE A 583 -32.32 -17.64 1.47
C ILE A 583 -31.11 -16.92 0.85
N VAL A 584 -30.81 -17.18 -0.43
CA VAL A 584 -29.71 -16.52 -1.14
C VAL A 584 -29.92 -14.99 -1.14
N GLY A 585 -31.12 -14.53 -1.50
CA GLY A 585 -31.47 -13.12 -1.51
C GLY A 585 -31.39 -12.46 -0.13
N GLY A 586 -31.77 -13.16 0.93
CA GLY A 586 -31.61 -12.67 2.31
C GLY A 586 -30.14 -12.50 2.70
N ILE A 587 -29.29 -13.50 2.39
CA ILE A 587 -27.85 -13.47 2.69
C ILE A 587 -27.16 -12.34 1.91
N THR A 588 -27.38 -12.28 0.59
CA THR A 588 -26.79 -11.24 -0.28
C THR A 588 -27.37 -9.86 0.03
N GLY A 589 -28.65 -9.77 0.39
CA GLY A 589 -29.33 -8.51 0.72
C GLY A 589 -28.72 -7.80 1.93
N ILE A 590 -28.26 -8.54 2.94
CA ILE A 590 -27.58 -7.96 4.10
C ILE A 590 -26.24 -7.32 3.68
N GLU A 591 -25.45 -7.98 2.84
CA GLU A 591 -24.16 -7.41 2.38
C GLU A 591 -24.36 -6.17 1.52
N VAL A 592 -25.34 -6.22 0.61
CA VAL A 592 -25.68 -5.07 -0.24
C VAL A 592 -26.20 -3.92 0.61
N ALA A 593 -27.00 -4.19 1.64
CA ALA A 593 -27.46 -3.16 2.56
C ALA A 593 -26.28 -2.48 3.29
N LEU A 594 -25.28 -3.25 3.75
CA LEU A 594 -24.06 -2.69 4.34
C LEU A 594 -23.30 -1.79 3.34
N ALA A 595 -23.17 -2.21 2.07
CA ALA A 595 -22.56 -1.40 1.02
C ALA A 595 -23.35 -0.12 0.71
N ILE A 596 -24.69 -0.19 0.67
CA ILE A 596 -25.55 0.99 0.47
C ILE A 596 -25.37 1.97 1.62
N ILE A 597 -25.40 1.49 2.87
CA ILE A 597 -25.25 2.35 4.06
C ILE A 597 -23.86 3.01 4.04
N TRP A 598 -22.79 2.25 3.76
CA TRP A 598 -21.44 2.81 3.66
C TRP A 598 -21.39 3.95 2.62
N THR A 599 -21.85 3.67 1.40
CA THR A 599 -21.80 4.65 0.31
C THR A 599 -22.76 5.83 0.49
N ALA A 600 -23.80 5.70 1.32
CA ALA A 600 -24.70 6.79 1.69
C ALA A 600 -24.14 7.69 2.81
N VAL A 601 -23.44 7.12 3.78
CA VAL A 601 -22.87 7.85 4.94
C VAL A 601 -21.62 8.62 4.55
N ASP A 602 -20.65 7.94 3.92
CA ASP A 602 -19.40 8.55 3.47
C ASP A 602 -18.95 7.89 2.16
N PRO A 603 -19.40 8.40 1.00
CA PRO A 603 -19.12 7.78 -0.28
C PRO A 603 -17.61 7.73 -0.53
N PRO A 604 -17.06 6.59 -0.97
CA PRO A 604 -15.66 6.51 -1.36
C PRO A 604 -15.29 7.55 -2.42
N VAL A 605 -14.24 8.31 -2.14
CA VAL A 605 -13.65 9.37 -2.96
C VAL A 605 -12.15 9.20 -3.06
N PHE A 606 -11.48 10.02 -3.86
CA PHE A 606 -10.02 10.04 -3.91
C PHE A 606 -9.47 10.83 -2.71
N VAL A 607 -8.82 10.11 -1.81
CA VAL A 607 -8.19 10.67 -0.62
C VAL A 607 -6.68 10.73 -0.84
N LYS A 608 -6.10 11.91 -0.62
CA LYS A 608 -4.66 12.15 -0.70
C LYS A 608 -3.94 11.47 0.46
N THR A 609 -2.89 10.72 0.19
CA THR A 609 -2.09 10.04 1.20
C THR A 609 -0.61 10.07 0.85
N THR A 610 0.24 9.98 1.87
CA THR A 610 1.69 9.83 1.72
C THR A 610 2.06 8.39 2.03
N LEU A 611 2.84 7.77 1.15
CA LEU A 611 3.31 6.40 1.28
C LEU A 611 4.47 6.32 2.29
N PRO A 612 4.74 5.14 2.87
CA PRO A 612 5.95 4.93 3.68
C PRO A 612 7.25 5.25 2.95
N SER A 613 7.24 5.25 1.61
CA SER A 613 8.36 5.66 0.76
C SER A 613 8.54 7.19 0.65
N GLY A 614 7.66 7.99 1.27
CA GLY A 614 7.61 9.44 1.14
C GLY A 614 6.84 9.92 -0.11
N ALA A 615 6.48 9.01 -1.03
CA ALA A 615 5.75 9.37 -2.24
C ALA A 615 4.29 9.77 -1.93
N ARG A 616 3.85 10.90 -2.48
CA ARG A 616 2.45 11.36 -2.37
C ARG A 616 1.60 10.72 -3.46
N THR A 617 0.40 10.26 -3.09
CA THR A 617 -0.53 9.59 -4.00
C THR A 617 -2.00 9.79 -3.57
N GLN A 618 -2.93 9.26 -4.34
CA GLN A 618 -4.38 9.29 -4.05
C GLN A 618 -4.93 7.86 -4.01
N ILE A 619 -5.64 7.48 -2.95
CA ILE A 619 -6.30 6.17 -2.87
C ILE A 619 -7.83 6.33 -2.86
N CYS A 620 -8.53 5.32 -3.36
CA CYS A 620 -10.00 5.26 -3.25
C CYS A 620 -10.38 4.85 -1.82
N ARG A 621 -10.97 5.77 -1.06
CA ARG A 621 -11.35 5.58 0.35
C ARG A 621 -12.48 6.53 0.76
N SER A 622 -13.23 6.21 1.81
CA SER A 622 -14.07 7.20 2.49
C SER A 622 -13.21 8.32 3.08
N ALA A 623 -13.76 9.55 3.15
CA ALA A 623 -13.01 10.71 3.64
C ALA A 623 -12.67 10.58 5.14
N ASN A 624 -13.54 9.91 5.90
CA ASN A 624 -13.35 9.57 7.29
C ASN A 624 -12.80 8.15 7.44
N GLU A 625 -11.56 8.05 7.92
CA GLU A 625 -10.85 6.79 8.12
C GLU A 625 -11.59 5.82 9.07
N ASN A 626 -12.26 6.34 10.10
CA ASN A 626 -12.99 5.50 11.05
C ASN A 626 -14.23 4.87 10.41
N ILE A 627 -14.90 5.60 9.52
CA ILE A 627 -16.07 5.12 8.79
C ILE A 627 -15.64 4.07 7.77
N ASP A 628 -14.57 4.36 7.00
CA ASP A 628 -13.96 3.44 6.05
C ASP A 628 -13.63 2.08 6.71
N SER A 629 -12.86 2.13 7.80
CA SER A 629 -12.40 0.96 8.53
C SER A 629 -13.57 0.21 9.17
N GLY A 630 -14.52 0.93 9.76
CA GLY A 630 -15.70 0.33 10.41
C GLY A 630 -16.55 -0.50 9.46
N PHE A 631 -16.92 0.03 8.30
CA PHE A 631 -17.73 -0.71 7.32
C PHE A 631 -16.95 -1.84 6.65
N PHE A 632 -15.66 -1.62 6.34
CA PHE A 632 -14.79 -2.65 5.79
C PHE A 632 -14.74 -3.89 6.72
N TRP A 633 -14.45 -3.70 8.01
CA TRP A 633 -14.39 -4.81 8.97
C TRP A 633 -15.76 -5.43 9.26
N ALA A 634 -16.84 -4.66 9.20
CA ALA A 634 -18.20 -5.20 9.34
C ALA A 634 -18.55 -6.20 8.21
N ILE A 635 -18.20 -5.86 6.96
CA ILE A 635 -18.41 -6.75 5.79
C ILE A 635 -17.57 -8.02 5.94
N ILE A 636 -16.31 -7.90 6.36
CA ILE A 636 -15.43 -9.06 6.60
C ILE A 636 -15.98 -9.94 7.72
N ALA A 637 -16.41 -9.36 8.85
CA ALA A 637 -16.97 -10.10 9.97
C ALA A 637 -18.22 -10.89 9.56
N TYR A 638 -19.12 -10.27 8.78
CA TYR A 638 -20.30 -10.96 8.25
C TYR A 638 -19.92 -12.15 7.36
N ASN A 639 -18.95 -11.99 6.46
CA ASN A 639 -18.46 -13.08 5.61
C ASN A 639 -17.82 -14.22 6.41
N VAL A 640 -17.08 -13.92 7.48
CA VAL A 640 -16.54 -14.93 8.40
C VAL A 640 -17.67 -15.71 9.06
N ILE A 641 -18.73 -15.04 9.52
CA ILE A 641 -19.90 -15.71 10.11
C ILE A 641 -20.55 -16.66 9.09
N LEU A 642 -20.73 -16.24 7.83
CA LEU A 642 -21.27 -17.10 6.77
C LEU A 642 -20.40 -18.33 6.52
N VAL A 643 -19.08 -18.16 6.51
CA VAL A 643 -18.14 -19.27 6.33
C VAL A 643 -18.21 -20.26 7.49
N LEU A 644 -18.24 -19.78 8.73
CA LEU A 644 -18.39 -20.61 9.92
C LEU A 644 -19.73 -21.35 9.95
N ALA A 645 -20.83 -20.68 9.56
CA ALA A 645 -22.13 -21.31 9.41
C ALA A 645 -22.10 -22.43 8.35
N GLY A 646 -21.40 -22.21 7.23
CA GLY A 646 -21.21 -23.21 6.17
C GLY A 646 -20.42 -24.43 6.66
N LEU A 647 -19.33 -24.21 7.38
CA LEU A 647 -18.55 -25.29 8.00
C LEU A 647 -19.38 -26.08 9.02
N GLY A 648 -20.17 -25.38 9.85
CA GLY A 648 -21.08 -26.01 10.80
C GLY A 648 -22.12 -26.90 10.10
N LEU A 649 -22.80 -26.39 9.07
CA LEU A 649 -23.78 -27.16 8.30
C LEU A 649 -23.15 -28.34 7.54
N ALA A 650 -21.94 -28.16 6.98
CA ALA A 650 -21.19 -29.23 6.34
C ALA A 650 -20.81 -30.33 7.33
N TRP A 651 -20.38 -29.97 8.55
CA TRP A 651 -20.07 -30.91 9.62
C TRP A 651 -21.30 -31.67 10.10
N LEU A 652 -22.43 -30.98 10.28
CA LEU A 652 -23.71 -31.60 10.64
C LEU A 652 -24.17 -32.58 9.55
N SER A 653 -23.90 -32.28 8.28
CA SER A 653 -24.30 -33.09 7.13
C SER A 653 -23.32 -34.21 6.76
N ARG A 654 -22.21 -34.38 7.50
CA ARG A 654 -21.12 -35.31 7.15
C ARG A 654 -21.49 -36.79 7.21
N ASN A 655 -22.50 -37.14 8.02
CA ASN A 655 -22.92 -38.53 8.25
C ASN A 655 -24.07 -38.98 7.34
N ALA A 656 -24.52 -38.13 6.39
CA ALA A 656 -25.43 -38.52 5.33
C ALA A 656 -24.67 -39.45 4.33
N TYR A 657 -24.70 -40.76 4.62
CA TYR A 657 -23.80 -41.80 4.10
C TYR A 657 -23.85 -41.98 2.56
N ASP A 658 -22.65 -41.95 1.95
CA ASP A 658 -22.15 -42.43 0.64
C ASP A 658 -22.90 -42.19 -0.69
N ARG A 659 -24.18 -41.80 -0.72
CA ARG A 659 -24.90 -41.57 -2.00
C ARG A 659 -24.84 -40.14 -2.54
N PHE A 660 -24.41 -39.16 -1.75
CA PHE A 660 -24.31 -37.76 -2.17
C PHE A 660 -22.97 -37.15 -1.73
N ASN A 661 -21.94 -37.31 -2.56
CA ASN A 661 -20.60 -36.75 -2.36
C ASN A 661 -20.56 -35.20 -2.32
N GLU A 662 -21.70 -34.53 -2.53
CA GLU A 662 -21.82 -33.08 -2.70
C GLU A 662 -21.60 -32.29 -1.41
N SER A 663 -22.07 -32.76 -0.25
CA SER A 663 -21.86 -32.05 1.03
C SER A 663 -20.39 -31.98 1.43
N ARG A 664 -19.62 -33.04 1.11
CA ARG A 664 -18.16 -33.09 1.32
C ARG A 664 -17.42 -32.12 0.40
N GLU A 665 -17.80 -32.07 -0.87
CA GLU A 665 -17.22 -31.18 -1.88
C GLU A 665 -17.43 -29.71 -1.49
N ILE A 666 -18.65 -29.34 -1.08
CA ILE A 666 -18.97 -27.99 -0.58
C ILE A 666 -18.23 -27.68 0.73
N GLY A 667 -18.14 -28.64 1.65
CA GLY A 667 -17.39 -28.47 2.91
C GLY A 667 -15.90 -28.18 2.69
N ILE A 668 -15.24 -28.89 1.77
CA ILE A 668 -13.85 -28.62 1.36
C ILE A 668 -13.73 -27.20 0.78
N GLY A 669 -14.72 -26.77 -0.01
CA GLY A 669 -14.84 -25.39 -0.50
C GLY A 669 -14.76 -24.38 0.64
N PHE A 670 -15.61 -24.49 1.66
CA PHE A 670 -15.60 -23.58 2.83
C PHE A 670 -14.28 -23.59 3.62
N VAL A 671 -13.60 -24.74 3.71
CA VAL A 671 -12.26 -24.82 4.33
C VAL A 671 -11.24 -24.02 3.53
N ASN A 672 -11.27 -24.14 2.20
CA ASN A 672 -10.38 -23.37 1.32
C ASN A 672 -10.66 -21.86 1.42
N VAL A 673 -11.94 -21.46 1.47
CA VAL A 673 -12.35 -20.06 1.70
C VAL A 673 -11.77 -19.53 3.00
N LEU A 674 -11.92 -20.29 4.10
CA LEU A 674 -11.44 -19.88 5.42
C LEU A 674 -9.92 -19.73 5.45
N PHE A 675 -9.19 -20.71 4.92
CA PHE A 675 -7.73 -20.71 4.92
C PHE A 675 -7.17 -19.56 4.07
N LEU A 676 -7.60 -19.44 2.81
CA LEU A 676 -7.15 -18.37 1.92
C LEU A 676 -7.57 -16.99 2.44
N GLY A 677 -8.77 -16.89 3.01
CA GLY A 677 -9.28 -15.65 3.60
C GLY A 677 -8.45 -15.21 4.80
N LEU A 678 -8.06 -16.13 5.68
CA LEU A 678 -7.20 -15.83 6.83
C LEU A 678 -5.82 -15.34 6.39
N VAL A 679 -5.19 -16.00 5.40
CA VAL A 679 -3.91 -15.53 4.83
C VAL A 679 -4.06 -14.11 4.28
N TRP A 680 -5.13 -13.83 3.55
CA TRP A 680 -5.38 -12.50 2.99
C TRP A 680 -5.60 -11.41 4.05
N VAL A 681 -6.38 -11.69 5.11
CA VAL A 681 -6.61 -10.74 6.20
C VAL A 681 -5.31 -10.41 6.93
N LEU A 682 -4.50 -11.42 7.26
CA LEU A 682 -3.21 -11.22 7.92
C LEU A 682 -2.28 -10.34 7.06
N MET A 683 -2.24 -10.59 5.76
CA MET A 683 -1.43 -9.80 4.83
C MET A 683 -1.99 -8.40 4.59
N SER A 684 -3.30 -8.17 4.76
CA SER A 684 -3.91 -6.85 4.61
C SER A 684 -3.63 -5.92 5.80
N ILE A 685 -3.39 -6.49 6.99
CA ILE A 685 -3.01 -5.75 8.20
C ILE A 685 -1.51 -5.40 8.18
N ALA A 686 -0.68 -6.20 7.51
CA ALA A 686 0.73 -5.87 7.32
C ALA A 686 0.85 -4.56 6.52
N THR A 687 1.60 -3.58 7.06
CA THR A 687 1.81 -2.25 6.47
C THR A 687 2.71 -2.33 5.23
N LEU A 688 2.14 -2.86 4.15
CA LEU A 688 2.79 -3.10 2.87
C LEU A 688 2.48 -1.96 1.90
N THR A 689 3.25 -1.85 0.81
CA THR A 689 2.97 -0.86 -0.25
C THR A 689 1.58 -1.12 -0.86
N PRO A 690 0.85 -0.09 -1.32
CA PRO A 690 -0.47 -0.26 -1.93
C PRO A 690 -0.45 -1.19 -3.14
N ASP A 691 0.62 -1.17 -3.93
CA ASP A 691 0.82 -2.07 -5.07
C ASP A 691 0.80 -3.54 -4.63
N PHE A 692 1.51 -3.83 -3.54
CA PHE A 692 1.58 -5.17 -2.98
C PHE A 692 0.25 -5.59 -2.34
N GLN A 693 -0.45 -4.67 -1.67
CA GLN A 693 -1.81 -4.92 -1.17
C GLN A 693 -2.79 -5.26 -2.31
N PHE A 694 -2.66 -4.59 -3.46
CA PHE A 694 -3.45 -4.94 -4.64
C PHE A 694 -3.08 -6.34 -5.18
N TRP A 695 -1.78 -6.67 -5.32
CA TRP A 695 -1.38 -8.01 -5.80
C TRP A 695 -1.92 -9.13 -4.91
N ILE A 696 -1.87 -8.94 -3.60
CA ILE A 696 -2.43 -9.89 -2.63
C ILE A 696 -3.95 -10.02 -2.79
N ARG A 697 -4.67 -8.90 -2.95
CA ARG A 697 -6.13 -8.91 -3.20
C ARG A 697 -6.48 -9.69 -4.46
N ALA A 698 -5.82 -9.41 -5.58
CA ALA A 698 -6.07 -10.12 -6.83
C ALA A 698 -5.71 -11.61 -6.73
N ALA A 699 -4.56 -11.95 -6.14
CA ALA A 699 -4.13 -13.33 -5.94
C ALA A 699 -5.10 -14.12 -5.06
N PHE A 700 -5.63 -13.49 -4.00
CA PHE A 700 -6.66 -14.08 -3.16
C PHE A 700 -7.93 -14.39 -3.96
N GLN A 701 -8.46 -13.42 -4.72
CA GLN A 701 -9.66 -13.64 -5.53
C GLN A 701 -9.48 -14.73 -6.58
N MET A 702 -8.35 -14.74 -7.29
CA MET A 702 -8.02 -15.75 -8.30
C MET A 702 -7.87 -17.16 -7.69
N SER A 703 -7.11 -17.29 -6.60
CA SER A 703 -6.88 -18.58 -5.94
C SER A 703 -8.16 -19.16 -5.33
N MET A 704 -8.99 -18.30 -4.75
CA MET A 704 -10.30 -18.63 -4.20
C MET A 704 -11.23 -19.22 -5.28
N VAL A 705 -11.38 -18.52 -6.42
CA VAL A 705 -12.23 -19.01 -7.52
C VAL A 705 -11.66 -20.29 -8.12
N LEU A 706 -10.35 -20.37 -8.35
CA LEU A 706 -9.71 -21.57 -8.88
C LEU A 706 -9.96 -22.79 -7.97
N ALA A 707 -9.81 -22.62 -6.65
CA ALA A 707 -10.08 -23.67 -5.67
C ALA A 707 -11.55 -24.12 -5.69
N LEU A 708 -12.50 -23.19 -5.80
CA LEU A 708 -13.93 -23.50 -5.93
C LEU A 708 -14.23 -24.26 -7.24
N LEU A 709 -13.64 -23.83 -8.36
CA LEU A 709 -13.81 -24.52 -9.65
C LEU A 709 -13.28 -25.95 -9.62
N ALA A 710 -12.08 -26.14 -9.06
CA ALA A 710 -11.43 -27.44 -8.95
C ALA A 710 -12.16 -28.41 -8.00
N THR A 711 -12.75 -27.89 -6.91
CA THR A 711 -13.40 -28.73 -5.90
C THR A 711 -14.86 -29.06 -6.22
N LEU A 712 -15.63 -28.09 -6.71
CA LEU A 712 -17.08 -28.25 -6.92
C LEU A 712 -17.43 -28.79 -8.30
N TYR A 713 -16.74 -28.33 -9.35
CA TYR A 713 -17.20 -28.54 -10.73
C TYR A 713 -16.36 -29.58 -11.49
N LEU A 714 -15.04 -29.56 -11.33
CA LEU A 714 -14.14 -30.46 -12.08
C LEU A 714 -14.49 -31.96 -11.93
N PRO A 715 -14.70 -32.52 -10.71
CA PRO A 715 -14.98 -33.95 -10.56
C PRO A 715 -16.29 -34.39 -11.23
N ARG A 716 -17.27 -33.49 -11.27
CA ARG A 716 -18.63 -33.76 -11.76
C ARG A 716 -18.72 -33.66 -13.27
N ILE A 717 -18.01 -32.72 -13.86
CA ILE A 717 -17.92 -32.56 -15.32
C ILE A 717 -17.16 -33.75 -15.91
N LEU A 718 -16.04 -34.16 -15.31
CA LEU A 718 -15.30 -35.35 -15.76
C LEU A 718 -16.17 -36.62 -15.73
N LYS A 719 -16.95 -36.82 -14.65
CA LYS A 719 -17.92 -37.92 -14.55
C LYS A 719 -19.00 -37.86 -15.62
N ALA A 720 -19.59 -36.67 -15.85
CA ALA A 720 -20.64 -36.48 -16.85
C ALA A 720 -20.14 -36.72 -18.29
N LEU A 721 -18.90 -36.31 -18.61
CA LEU A 721 -18.29 -36.54 -19.92
C LEU A 721 -17.92 -38.01 -20.14
N SER A 722 -17.42 -38.70 -19.12
CA SER A 722 -17.13 -40.15 -19.17
C SER A 722 -18.39 -40.97 -19.44
N SER A 723 -19.48 -40.64 -18.74
CA SER A 723 -20.79 -41.29 -18.92
C SER A 723 -21.38 -41.05 -20.33
N LYS A 724 -21.21 -39.84 -20.88
CA LYS A 724 -21.70 -39.50 -22.23
C LYS A 724 -20.92 -40.20 -23.36
N ASN A 725 -19.64 -40.50 -23.14
CA ASN A 725 -18.76 -41.15 -24.12
C ASN A 725 -18.81 -42.70 -24.08
N GLY A 726 -19.82 -43.30 -23.44
CA GLY A 726 -20.00 -44.75 -23.41
C GLY A 726 -19.11 -45.49 -22.40
N GLY A 727 -18.51 -44.77 -21.43
CA GLY A 727 -17.87 -45.39 -20.28
C GLY A 727 -18.91 -46.12 -19.41
N LYS A 728 -18.77 -47.44 -19.26
CA LYS A 728 -19.58 -48.21 -18.31
C LYS A 728 -19.19 -47.82 -16.89
N ASP A 729 -20.08 -47.12 -16.20
CA ASP A 729 -19.96 -46.83 -14.77
C ASP A 729 -20.60 -48.00 -13.98
N PRO A 730 -19.90 -48.67 -13.05
CA PRO A 730 -20.42 -49.83 -12.33
C PRO A 730 -21.49 -49.50 -11.28
N ASP A 731 -21.78 -48.22 -11.01
CA ASP A 731 -22.60 -47.80 -9.85
C ASP A 731 -24.05 -47.42 -10.17
N PHE A 732 -24.48 -47.45 -11.44
CA PHE A 732 -25.86 -47.14 -11.84
C PHE A 732 -26.33 -48.00 -13.02
N ASP A 733 -26.63 -49.28 -12.77
CA ASP A 733 -27.47 -50.07 -13.69
C ASP A 733 -28.69 -50.62 -12.96
N PHE A 734 -29.86 -50.13 -13.37
CA PHE A 734 -31.18 -50.46 -12.82
C PHE A 734 -31.96 -51.44 -13.70
N SER A 735 -31.34 -52.26 -14.55
CA SER A 735 -32.08 -53.36 -15.18
C SER A 735 -31.17 -54.36 -15.89
N HIS A 736 -31.01 -55.58 -15.36
CA HIS A 736 -31.23 -56.81 -16.13
C HIS A 736 -31.15 -58.06 -15.25
N SER A 737 -32.32 -58.68 -15.09
CA SER A 737 -32.46 -60.12 -14.89
C SER A 737 -31.99 -60.86 -16.16
N ARG A 738 -31.01 -61.78 -16.05
CA ARG A 738 -31.08 -63.17 -16.59
C ARG A 738 -29.74 -63.92 -16.55
N LYS A 739 -29.89 -65.20 -16.15
CA LYS A 739 -29.41 -66.49 -16.72
C LYS A 739 -27.94 -66.64 -17.19
N GLY A 740 -27.42 -67.84 -16.88
CA GLY A 740 -26.10 -68.42 -17.17
C GLY A 740 -25.47 -68.11 -18.54
N GLN A 741 -24.18 -68.36 -18.76
CA GLN A 741 -23.46 -69.60 -18.47
C GLN A 741 -21.94 -69.38 -18.70
N THR A 742 -21.10 -70.06 -17.89
CA THR A 742 -19.74 -70.65 -18.16
C THR A 742 -18.70 -69.86 -18.96
N SER A 743 -17.43 -69.68 -18.55
CA SER A 743 -16.39 -70.55 -17.94
C SER A 743 -15.23 -69.64 -17.48
N GLN A 744 -14.29 -69.89 -16.55
CA GLN A 744 -13.63 -71.09 -16.02
C GLN A 744 -12.76 -70.60 -14.82
N GLY A 745 -12.63 -71.39 -13.75
CA GLY A 745 -11.51 -71.26 -12.79
C GLY A 745 -11.81 -70.94 -11.32
N GLY A 746 -12.20 -71.95 -10.54
CA GLY A 746 -11.72 -72.14 -9.15
C GLY A 746 -12.46 -71.48 -7.98
N SER A 747 -13.08 -72.33 -7.14
CA SER A 747 -13.56 -72.09 -5.75
C SER A 747 -14.98 -71.50 -5.52
N SER A 748 -15.98 -72.04 -6.24
CA SER A 748 -17.40 -72.01 -5.83
C SER A 748 -17.82 -73.33 -5.17
N SER A 749 -17.62 -73.50 -3.87
CA SER A 749 -18.22 -74.62 -3.12
C SER A 749 -18.88 -74.27 -1.77
N THR A 750 -18.72 -73.06 -1.24
CA THR A 750 -19.27 -72.73 0.10
C THR A 750 -20.58 -71.94 0.08
N ILE A 751 -20.90 -71.24 -1.03
CA ILE A 751 -22.06 -70.32 -1.08
C ILE A 751 -23.30 -71.00 -1.68
N ALA A 752 -23.14 -71.91 -2.64
CA ALA A 752 -24.26 -72.65 -3.23
C ALA A 752 -24.90 -73.64 -2.23
N PHE A 753 -24.13 -74.16 -1.27
CA PHE A 753 -24.64 -75.05 -0.21
C PHE A 753 -25.59 -74.34 0.79
N LYS A 754 -25.51 -73.01 0.91
CA LYS A 754 -26.28 -72.24 1.91
C LYS A 754 -27.65 -71.76 1.45
N LYS A 755 -27.87 -71.56 0.15
CA LYS A 755 -29.17 -71.07 -0.36
C LYS A 755 -30.22 -72.19 -0.46
N GLN A 756 -29.79 -73.41 -0.74
CA GLN A 756 -30.68 -74.57 -0.94
C GLN A 756 -31.21 -75.19 0.38
N GLN A 757 -30.57 -74.89 1.52
CA GLN A 757 -31.00 -75.35 2.84
C GLN A 757 -32.04 -74.41 3.49
N LEU A 758 -32.05 -73.11 3.16
CA LEU A 758 -32.99 -72.15 3.76
C LEU A 758 -34.43 -72.29 3.23
N GLU A 759 -34.60 -72.67 1.97
CA GLU A 759 -35.94 -72.84 1.34
C GLU A 759 -36.66 -74.13 1.77
N LYS A 760 -35.99 -75.06 2.46
CA LYS A 760 -36.60 -76.32 2.93
C LYS A 760 -37.03 -76.32 4.41
N VAL A 761 -36.82 -75.23 5.14
CA VAL A 761 -37.23 -75.13 6.55
C VAL A 761 -38.71 -74.80 6.63
N LYS A 762 -39.54 -75.78 7.05
CA LYS A 762 -40.97 -75.56 7.35
C LYS A 762 -41.11 -74.44 8.40
N THR A 763 -42.05 -73.53 8.16
CA THR A 763 -42.33 -72.29 8.90
C THR A 763 -42.82 -72.45 10.34
N THR A 764 -42.65 -73.63 10.96
CA THR A 764 -43.16 -73.96 12.30
C THR A 764 -42.14 -73.85 13.43
N GLU A 765 -40.86 -73.55 13.14
CA GLU A 765 -39.81 -73.29 14.17
C GLU A 765 -39.07 -71.96 13.94
N LEU A 766 -39.75 -70.88 13.51
CA LEU A 766 -39.15 -69.55 13.37
C LEU A 766 -39.56 -68.65 14.54
N LEU A 767 -38.60 -68.26 15.39
CA LEU A 767 -38.82 -67.27 16.44
C LEU A 767 -38.45 -65.87 15.92
N ARG A 768 -39.44 -64.98 15.87
CA ARG A 768 -39.28 -63.58 15.44
C ARG A 768 -39.51 -62.65 16.61
N ALA A 769 -38.58 -61.74 16.85
CA ALA A 769 -38.71 -60.70 17.86
C ALA A 769 -38.41 -59.32 17.24
N GLU A 770 -39.13 -58.30 17.68
CA GLU A 770 -38.79 -56.90 17.42
C GLU A 770 -38.05 -56.34 18.63
N CYS A 771 -36.79 -55.96 18.44
CA CYS A 771 -35.90 -55.53 19.52
C CYS A 771 -35.24 -54.19 19.20
N SER A 772 -35.07 -53.35 20.21
CA SER A 772 -34.20 -52.17 20.14
C SER A 772 -32.77 -52.58 20.45
N VAL A 773 -31.85 -52.37 19.49
CA VAL A 773 -30.43 -52.69 19.59
C VAL A 773 -29.61 -51.42 19.87
N LEU A 774 -28.75 -51.46 20.89
CA LEU A 774 -27.88 -50.33 21.25
C LEU A 774 -26.76 -50.18 20.22
N ARG A 775 -26.68 -49.00 19.58
CA ARG A 775 -25.70 -48.73 18.52
C ARG A 775 -24.43 -48.08 19.05
N THR A 776 -24.57 -47.08 19.91
CA THR A 776 -23.48 -46.29 20.47
C THR A 776 -23.84 -45.78 21.85
N SER A 777 -22.86 -45.77 22.75
CA SER A 777 -22.92 -45.12 24.06
C SER A 777 -21.74 -44.16 24.13
N VAL A 778 -21.99 -42.85 24.08
CA VAL A 778 -20.96 -41.82 24.21
C VAL A 778 -21.44 -40.82 25.25
N LEU A 779 -20.62 -40.57 26.29
CA LEU A 779 -20.93 -39.62 27.36
C LEU A 779 -22.32 -39.83 28.00
N GLY A 780 -22.68 -41.09 28.27
CA GLY A 780 -23.95 -41.45 28.92
C GLY A 780 -25.21 -41.41 28.03
N LEU A 781 -25.14 -40.82 26.82
CA LEU A 781 -26.25 -40.83 25.87
C LEU A 781 -26.28 -42.15 25.09
N LYS A 782 -27.35 -42.93 25.30
CA LYS A 782 -27.58 -44.24 24.67
C LYS A 782 -28.45 -44.09 23.41
N ARG A 783 -27.93 -44.49 22.25
CA ARG A 783 -28.68 -44.48 20.98
C ARG A 783 -29.17 -45.88 20.61
N TRP A 784 -30.49 -46.07 20.67
CA TRP A 784 -31.16 -47.34 20.35
C TRP A 784 -31.69 -47.36 18.91
N SER A 785 -31.73 -48.53 18.30
CA SER A 785 -32.31 -48.74 16.96
C SER A 785 -33.22 -49.96 16.94
N THR A 786 -34.49 -49.79 16.57
CA THR A 786 -35.43 -50.91 16.46
C THR A 786 -35.09 -51.77 15.25
N ARG A 787 -34.93 -53.08 15.46
CA ARG A 787 -34.61 -54.11 14.47
C ARG A 787 -35.50 -55.33 14.63
N LYS A 788 -35.72 -56.04 13.52
CA LYS A 788 -36.34 -57.37 13.51
C LYS A 788 -35.23 -58.41 13.59
N ILE A 789 -35.35 -59.33 14.55
CA ILE A 789 -34.40 -60.41 14.78
C ILE A 789 -35.14 -61.72 14.62
N ASN A 790 -34.63 -62.59 13.77
CA ASN A 790 -35.15 -63.93 13.53
C ASN A 790 -34.12 -64.96 13.99
N TYR A 791 -34.54 -65.91 14.82
CA TYR A 791 -33.73 -67.06 15.19
C TYR A 791 -34.21 -68.31 14.46
N LEU A 792 -33.27 -69.04 13.87
CA LEU A 792 -33.46 -70.30 13.13
C LEU A 792 -32.81 -71.43 13.94
N PRO A 793 -33.57 -72.13 14.81
CA PRO A 793 -33.04 -73.09 15.78
C PRO A 793 -32.42 -74.32 15.11
N THR A 794 -33.00 -74.79 14.00
CA THR A 794 -32.50 -75.95 13.22
C THR A 794 -31.15 -75.69 12.56
N LEU A 795 -30.82 -74.42 12.30
CA LEU A 795 -29.55 -74.01 11.68
C LEU A 795 -28.56 -73.44 12.70
N GLY A 796 -29.00 -73.17 13.92
CA GLY A 796 -28.21 -72.48 14.95
C GLY A 796 -27.81 -71.08 14.50
N VAL A 797 -28.71 -70.31 13.89
CA VAL A 797 -28.39 -69.00 13.31
C VAL A 797 -29.37 -67.93 13.78
N ILE A 798 -28.83 -66.79 14.23
CA ILE A 798 -29.57 -65.56 14.53
C ILE A 798 -29.35 -64.60 13.36
N VAL A 799 -30.44 -64.13 12.77
CA VAL A 799 -30.45 -63.20 11.63
C VAL A 799 -31.08 -61.90 12.07
N MET A 800 -30.34 -60.80 11.95
CA MET A 800 -30.90 -59.45 12.03
C MET A 800 -31.31 -59.02 10.63
N ASP A 801 -32.61 -58.74 10.46
CA ASP A 801 -33.13 -58.41 9.15
C ASP A 801 -32.50 -57.10 8.62
N PRO A 802 -32.09 -57.09 7.34
CA PRO A 802 -31.71 -55.84 6.69
C PRO A 802 -32.92 -54.92 6.61
N ASP A 803 -32.75 -53.66 6.99
CA ASP A 803 -33.75 -52.62 6.75
C ASP A 803 -33.17 -51.64 5.74
N SER A 804 -33.56 -51.82 4.47
CA SER A 804 -33.13 -50.99 3.36
C SER A 804 -33.61 -49.55 3.46
N LYS A 805 -34.67 -49.27 4.24
CA LYS A 805 -35.17 -47.90 4.48
C LYS A 805 -34.36 -47.18 5.56
N ARG A 806 -33.73 -47.92 6.49
CA ARG A 806 -32.88 -47.39 7.56
C ARG A 806 -31.38 -47.60 7.32
N GLY A 807 -31.00 -48.19 6.19
CA GLY A 807 -29.62 -48.36 5.75
C GLY A 807 -28.84 -49.48 6.47
N TYR A 808 -29.54 -50.48 7.02
CA TYR A 808 -28.89 -51.59 7.73
C TYR A 808 -28.62 -52.76 6.79
N LEU A 809 -27.34 -53.13 6.66
CA LEU A 809 -26.93 -54.41 6.09
C LEU A 809 -27.25 -55.49 7.13
N GLY A 810 -28.04 -56.50 6.76
CA GLY A 810 -28.46 -57.56 7.67
C GLY A 810 -27.25 -58.34 8.20
N GLU A 811 -27.27 -58.71 9.47
CA GLU A 811 -26.17 -59.40 10.14
C GLU A 811 -26.60 -60.82 10.51
N ILE A 812 -25.70 -61.79 10.32
CA ILE A 812 -25.97 -63.21 10.58
C ILE A 812 -24.95 -63.72 11.59
N TYR A 813 -25.43 -64.19 12.74
CA TYR A 813 -24.63 -64.76 13.80
C TYR A 813 -24.92 -66.25 13.93
N ARG A 814 -23.88 -67.09 14.07
CA ARG A 814 -24.07 -68.51 14.36
C ARG A 814 -24.11 -68.71 15.88
N ALA A 815 -25.24 -69.18 16.40
CA ALA A 815 -25.37 -69.64 17.77
C ALA A 815 -24.63 -70.98 17.92
N GLY A 816 -23.72 -71.06 18.89
CA GLY A 816 -22.90 -72.24 19.18
C GLY A 816 -22.67 -72.40 20.68
N GLU A 817 -21.84 -73.35 21.10
CA GLU A 817 -21.49 -73.54 22.51
C GLU A 817 -20.92 -72.23 23.10
N GLY A 818 -21.60 -71.69 24.13
CA GLY A 818 -21.26 -70.41 24.77
C GLY A 818 -22.12 -69.21 24.38
N THR A 819 -23.16 -69.37 23.54
CA THR A 819 -24.18 -68.34 23.34
C THR A 819 -25.05 -68.19 24.60
N GLN A 820 -25.11 -66.98 25.17
CA GLN A 820 -25.88 -66.69 26.39
C GLN A 820 -26.66 -65.38 26.26
N ILE A 821 -27.85 -65.32 26.84
CA ILE A 821 -28.63 -64.09 27.00
C ILE A 821 -28.79 -63.79 28.49
N ILE A 822 -28.36 -62.61 28.93
CA ILE A 822 -28.36 -62.23 30.36
C ILE A 822 -29.11 -60.92 30.52
N LYS A 823 -30.08 -60.86 31.45
CA LYS A 823 -30.76 -59.63 31.84
C LYS A 823 -29.79 -58.72 32.61
N VAL A 824 -29.58 -57.49 32.14
CA VAL A 824 -28.69 -56.50 32.77
C VAL A 824 -29.43 -55.81 33.92
N LYS A 825 -28.83 -55.74 35.11
CA LYS A 825 -29.42 -55.00 36.25
C LYS A 825 -29.28 -53.48 36.03
N SER A 826 -30.37 -52.74 36.25
CA SER A 826 -30.33 -51.27 36.29
C SER A 826 -29.50 -50.80 37.49
N SER A 827 -28.67 -49.78 37.32
CA SER A 827 -27.83 -49.20 38.39
C SER A 827 -28.67 -48.53 39.50
N SER A 828 -29.95 -48.28 39.25
CA SER A 828 -30.85 -47.56 40.17
C SER A 828 -31.64 -48.45 41.13
N GLY A 829 -31.55 -49.79 41.01
CA GLY A 829 -32.31 -50.74 41.85
C GLY A 829 -33.83 -50.73 41.66
N LYS A 830 -34.37 -49.87 40.78
CA LYS A 830 -35.79 -49.84 40.40
C LYS A 830 -36.05 -50.74 39.19
N GLU A 831 -37.22 -51.36 39.15
CA GLU A 831 -37.67 -52.22 38.05
C GLU A 831 -37.93 -51.34 36.81
N GLU A 832 -37.17 -51.53 35.73
CA GLU A 832 -37.32 -50.78 34.47
C GLU A 832 -38.48 -51.36 33.63
N ASP A 833 -39.34 -50.48 33.09
CA ASP A 833 -40.48 -50.84 32.23
C ASP A 833 -40.07 -51.64 30.96
N ASN A 834 -38.82 -51.49 30.50
CA ASN A 834 -38.28 -52.29 29.40
C ASN A 834 -36.85 -52.80 29.71
N PRO A 835 -36.71 -54.03 30.21
CA PRO A 835 -35.42 -54.54 30.65
C PRO A 835 -34.44 -54.74 29.50
N THR A 836 -33.19 -54.36 29.74
CA THR A 836 -32.09 -54.55 28.78
C THR A 836 -31.47 -55.94 28.94
N TYR A 837 -31.30 -56.65 27.83
CA TYR A 837 -30.67 -57.97 27.75
C TYR A 837 -29.36 -57.89 26.97
N CYS A 838 -28.33 -58.60 27.42
CA CYS A 838 -27.06 -58.75 26.72
C CYS A 838 -26.98 -60.15 26.11
N LEU A 839 -27.01 -60.23 24.77
CA LEU A 839 -26.77 -61.44 24.01
C LEU A 839 -25.27 -61.54 23.69
N THR A 840 -24.63 -62.60 24.16
CA THR A 840 -23.22 -62.91 23.87
C THR A 840 -23.15 -64.05 22.88
N VAL A 841 -22.46 -63.85 21.74
CA VAL A 841 -22.27 -64.88 20.70
C VAL A 841 -20.77 -65.16 20.50
N PRO A 842 -20.35 -66.43 20.45
CA PRO A 842 -18.96 -66.78 20.12
C PRO A 842 -18.66 -66.49 18.64
N ALA A 843 -17.57 -65.77 18.35
CA ALA A 843 -17.09 -65.59 16.99
C ALA A 843 -16.27 -66.81 16.52
N SER A 844 -16.29 -67.13 15.22
CA SER A 844 -15.51 -68.25 14.69
C SER A 844 -14.01 -67.89 14.65
N GLY A 845 -13.21 -68.60 15.42
CA GLY A 845 -11.75 -68.41 15.48
C GLY A 845 -11.28 -67.66 16.72
N ALA A 846 -10.00 -67.81 17.05
CA ALA A 846 -9.39 -67.27 18.26
C ALA A 846 -9.30 -65.73 18.24
N GLN A 847 -10.38 -65.03 18.65
CA GLN A 847 -10.44 -63.82 19.48
C GLN A 847 -11.78 -63.07 19.35
N LYS A 848 -12.31 -62.64 20.51
CA LYS A 848 -13.49 -61.77 20.80
C LYS A 848 -14.89 -62.37 20.65
N ARG A 849 -15.57 -62.54 21.80
CA ARG A 849 -17.04 -62.73 21.88
C ARG A 849 -17.74 -61.43 21.47
N THR A 850 -18.79 -61.51 20.65
CA THR A 850 -19.60 -60.34 20.29
C THR A 850 -20.73 -60.18 21.31
N GLN A 851 -20.80 -59.02 21.96
CA GLN A 851 -21.88 -58.67 22.88
C GLN A 851 -22.85 -57.70 22.19
N ILE A 852 -24.14 -58.01 22.27
CA ILE A 852 -25.22 -57.26 21.63
C ILE A 852 -26.26 -56.93 22.71
N PHE A 853 -26.55 -55.64 22.90
CA PHE A 853 -27.56 -55.20 23.87
C PHE A 853 -28.90 -55.02 23.18
N LEU A 854 -29.94 -55.67 23.72
CA LEU A 854 -31.27 -55.79 23.17
C LEU A 854 -32.31 -55.37 24.21
N GLN A 855 -33.33 -54.63 23.79
CA GLN A 855 -34.57 -54.43 24.55
C GLN A 855 -35.73 -54.99 23.72
N PHE A 856 -36.42 -56.00 24.23
CA PHE A 856 -37.53 -56.61 23.50
C PHE A 856 -38.74 -55.69 23.53
N SER A 857 -39.47 -55.59 22.42
CA SER A 857 -40.71 -54.80 22.38
C SER A 857 -41.82 -55.44 23.24
N GLN A 858 -41.74 -56.75 23.50
CA GLN A 858 -42.61 -57.49 24.41
C GLN A 858 -41.75 -58.30 25.41
N PRO A 859 -41.86 -58.07 26.73
CA PRO A 859 -41.01 -58.74 27.73
C PRO A 859 -41.11 -60.27 27.74
N MET A 860 -42.28 -60.84 27.43
CA MET A 860 -42.50 -62.30 27.39
C MET A 860 -41.69 -63.02 26.30
N GLN A 861 -41.32 -62.33 25.21
CA GLN A 861 -40.51 -62.92 24.14
C GLN A 861 -39.07 -63.25 24.61
N ALA A 862 -38.54 -62.51 25.58
CA ALA A 862 -37.22 -62.77 26.13
C ALA A 862 -37.15 -64.11 26.89
N SER A 863 -38.19 -64.42 27.68
CA SER A 863 -38.29 -65.70 28.42
C SER A 863 -38.53 -66.91 27.50
N GLU A 864 -39.21 -66.72 26.36
CA GLU A 864 -39.37 -67.76 25.35
C GLU A 864 -38.04 -68.09 24.66
N TRP A 865 -37.24 -67.07 24.34
CA TRP A 865 -35.89 -67.24 23.78
C TRP A 865 -34.94 -67.91 24.76
N GLU A 866 -35.03 -67.58 26.06
CA GLU A 866 -34.24 -68.22 27.12
C GLU A 866 -34.56 -69.72 27.24
N SER A 867 -35.84 -70.07 27.36
CA SER A 867 -36.30 -71.46 27.47
C SER A 867 -35.85 -72.31 26.28
N TRP A 868 -35.84 -71.72 25.08
CA TRP A 868 -35.41 -72.38 23.84
C TRP A 868 -33.90 -72.60 23.75
N LEU A 869 -33.09 -71.63 24.20
CA LEU A 869 -31.62 -71.78 24.24
C LEU A 869 -31.19 -72.87 25.24
N ILE A 870 -31.97 -73.08 26.30
CA ILE A 870 -31.75 -74.13 27.32
C ILE A 870 -32.11 -75.53 26.78
N ALA A 871 -33.26 -75.68 26.12
CA ALA A 871 -33.83 -76.98 25.76
C ALA A 871 -33.05 -77.81 24.73
N ARG A 872 -32.07 -77.22 24.00
CA ARG A 872 -31.27 -77.92 22.97
C ARG A 872 -29.76 -78.01 23.29
N GLY A 873 -29.38 -77.95 24.56
CA GLY A 873 -28.06 -78.41 25.01
C GLY A 873 -26.91 -77.41 24.88
N VAL A 874 -27.17 -76.10 25.08
CA VAL A 874 -26.10 -75.14 25.40
C VAL A 874 -25.94 -75.14 26.94
N PRO A 875 -24.85 -75.67 27.51
CA PRO A 875 -24.71 -75.78 28.97
C PRO A 875 -24.62 -74.39 29.61
N GLY A 876 -25.46 -74.13 30.63
CA GLY A 876 -25.40 -72.92 31.46
C GLY A 876 -26.43 -71.82 31.15
N ALA A 877 -27.47 -72.11 30.37
CA ALA A 877 -28.63 -71.24 30.29
C ALA A 877 -29.62 -71.65 31.41
N GLY A 878 -30.02 -70.66 32.19
CA GLY A 878 -30.68 -70.80 33.49
C GLY A 878 -30.17 -69.65 34.34
N ILE A 879 -31.08 -68.90 34.95
CA ILE A 879 -30.72 -67.80 35.85
C ILE A 879 -29.96 -68.38 37.04
N ALA A 880 -28.63 -68.43 36.93
CA ALA A 880 -27.78 -68.68 38.08
C ALA A 880 -27.96 -67.50 39.04
N GLY A 881 -28.42 -67.81 40.25
CA GLY A 881 -28.48 -66.85 41.34
C GLY A 881 -27.17 -66.07 41.47
N ALA A 882 -27.31 -64.75 41.57
CA ALA A 882 -26.30 -63.82 42.07
C ALA A 882 -24.85 -64.02 41.56
N THR A 883 -24.56 -63.63 40.32
CA THR A 883 -23.26 -63.01 40.00
C THR A 883 -23.48 -61.70 39.25
N SER A 884 -23.07 -60.61 39.89
CA SER A 884 -23.33 -59.22 39.54
C SER A 884 -22.32 -58.66 38.53
N GLY A 885 -22.79 -58.09 37.43
CA GLY A 885 -22.01 -57.20 36.56
C GLY A 885 -22.69 -55.84 36.44
N VAL A 886 -21.96 -54.77 36.74
CA VAL A 886 -22.43 -53.37 36.62
C VAL A 886 -22.02 -52.83 35.24
N PHE A 887 -22.93 -52.10 34.59
CA PHE A 887 -22.73 -51.53 33.26
C PHE A 887 -22.31 -50.06 33.37
N ASP A 888 -21.01 -49.80 33.45
CA ASP A 888 -20.46 -48.44 33.29
C ASP A 888 -20.06 -48.20 31.83
N GLY A 889 -20.18 -46.95 31.37
CA GLY A 889 -20.21 -46.51 29.95
C GLY A 889 -19.05 -46.90 29.01
N ASN A 890 -18.16 -47.82 29.41
CA ASN A 890 -17.07 -48.41 28.62
C ASN A 890 -17.12 -49.95 28.48
N GLY A 891 -18.21 -50.62 28.88
CA GLY A 891 -18.43 -52.07 28.67
C GLY A 891 -18.43 -52.90 29.96
N MET A 892 -18.92 -54.16 29.91
CA MET A 892 -19.02 -55.06 31.07
C MET A 892 -17.63 -55.40 31.64
N ARG A 893 -17.38 -55.11 32.93
CA ARG A 893 -16.29 -55.71 33.72
C ARG A 893 -16.82 -56.83 34.62
N ALA A 894 -16.07 -57.93 34.70
CA ALA A 894 -16.30 -58.94 35.73
C ALA A 894 -15.94 -58.35 37.11
N ALA A 895 -16.82 -58.50 38.10
CA ALA A 895 -16.55 -58.12 39.47
C ALA A 895 -15.37 -58.95 40.01
N LYS A 896 -14.23 -58.32 40.23
CA LYS A 896 -13.22 -58.80 41.18
C LYS A 896 -13.39 -58.03 42.48
N SER A 897 -13.43 -58.80 43.56
CA SER A 897 -13.59 -58.39 44.95
C SER A 897 -12.65 -57.27 45.39
N GLY A 898 -13.21 -56.28 46.10
CA GLY A 898 -12.51 -55.55 47.16
C GLY A 898 -11.93 -54.17 46.81
N ALA A 899 -12.31 -53.21 47.66
CA ALA A 899 -11.71 -51.89 47.93
C ALA A 899 -12.09 -50.69 47.01
N LEU A 900 -12.62 -49.67 47.70
CA LEU A 900 -12.94 -48.30 47.29
C LEU A 900 -11.70 -47.52 46.81
N VAL A 901 -11.88 -46.44 46.03
CA VAL A 901 -11.45 -45.04 46.32
C VAL A 901 -11.64 -44.09 45.10
N ASP A 902 -12.28 -42.95 45.41
CA ASP A 902 -12.39 -41.59 44.84
C ASP A 902 -12.17 -41.18 43.36
N GLU A 903 -13.06 -40.25 42.94
CA GLU A 903 -12.89 -39.27 41.87
C GLU A 903 -12.10 -38.03 42.38
N SER A 904 -10.97 -37.71 41.74
CA SER A 904 -10.49 -36.34 41.38
C SER A 904 -8.96 -36.29 41.21
N VAL A 905 -8.49 -35.32 40.38
CA VAL A 905 -7.10 -34.84 40.18
C VAL A 905 -6.31 -35.37 38.94
N LEU A 906 -6.53 -34.67 37.81
CA LEU A 906 -5.59 -33.95 36.90
C LEU A 906 -4.36 -34.62 36.21
N GLY A 907 -4.24 -34.35 34.89
CA GLY A 907 -2.99 -34.04 34.13
C GLY A 907 -2.18 -35.23 33.58
N VAL A 908 -2.07 -35.56 32.29
CA VAL A 908 -1.54 -34.90 31.05
C VAL A 908 0.01 -34.88 30.94
N GLN A 909 0.49 -35.29 29.73
CA GLN A 909 1.85 -35.26 29.11
C GLN A 909 2.70 -36.53 29.22
N GLU A 910 2.84 -37.30 28.12
CA GLU A 910 3.79 -37.21 26.98
C GLU A 910 5.09 -37.98 27.24
N GLY A 911 5.44 -38.88 26.32
CA GLY A 911 6.67 -39.66 26.37
C GLY A 911 7.28 -39.83 24.98
N THR A 912 8.46 -39.23 24.79
CA THR A 912 9.45 -39.70 23.81
C THR A 912 10.75 -40.08 24.51
N SER A 913 11.13 -41.35 24.27
CA SER A 913 12.47 -41.92 24.13
C SER A 913 13.43 -42.11 25.31
N PRO A 914 14.37 -43.08 25.20
CA PRO A 914 14.83 -43.90 26.32
C PRO A 914 16.25 -43.56 26.78
N ALA A 915 16.61 -43.93 28.02
CA ALA A 915 17.93 -44.46 28.37
C ALA A 915 17.99 -44.92 29.85
N MET A 916 18.88 -45.90 30.09
CA MET A 916 19.15 -46.61 31.33
C MET A 916 19.77 -45.78 32.46
N SER A 917 19.37 -46.18 33.68
CA SER A 917 20.04 -46.16 35.00
C SER A 917 21.40 -45.46 35.21
N ALA A 918 21.51 -44.68 36.31
CA ALA A 918 22.18 -45.10 37.56
C ALA A 918 22.18 -44.01 38.65
N SER A 919 21.80 -44.44 39.87
CA SER A 919 22.26 -44.07 41.23
C SER A 919 22.60 -42.62 41.67
N ALA A 920 21.99 -42.29 42.81
CA ALA A 920 22.60 -41.84 44.08
C ALA A 920 22.45 -40.36 44.53
N ILE A 921 21.73 -40.21 45.65
CA ILE A 921 22.10 -39.49 46.89
C ILE A 921 22.16 -37.93 46.84
N VAL A 922 21.04 -37.28 47.21
CA VAL A 922 20.79 -36.36 48.37
C VAL A 922 22.00 -35.60 48.99
N PRO A 923 21.90 -34.37 49.59
CA PRO A 923 20.90 -33.27 49.52
C PRO A 923 21.52 -31.84 49.37
N LYS A 924 20.70 -30.87 48.95
CA LYS A 924 20.20 -29.78 49.82
C LYS A 924 19.03 -29.06 49.17
#